data_AF-A0A966Q7K6-F1
#
_entry.id   AF-A0A966Q7K6-F1
#
_cell.length_a   1.000
_cell.length_b   1.000
_cell.length_c   1.000
_cell.angle_alpha   90.00
_cell.angle_beta   90.00
_cell.angle_gamma   90.00
#
_symmetry.space_group_name_H-M   'P 1'
#
loop_
_entity.id
_entity.type
_entity.pdbx_description
1 polymer ?
#
loop_
_entity_poly.entity_id
_entity_poly.type
_entity_poly.pdbx_seq_one_letter_code
_entity_poly.pdbx_strand_id
1 'polypeptide(L)'
;GPRAWYGAWNYAATLRKIPTNEAGLFTIMGAQVGETTNSVFQVNSSLFGIFPRLRVSATTGADTDGTFSESRHAWLASNLNGDATVRRDFSALGTSYRPSVYNSSSKGAEQDWTSRQVWLGLPDRIIGLLDVAPNTDNSVYEVQGVIRLGYGGTAASSPKTITATATNRWNYGNLTLVLHNHNYAALITNLFNFRYTTNPVPGASANPITELTLLDSPTAQTNISPLAWTAGTRRAFLAEIRPNNATNDYMVTELTLPNGLIGLEAADTGSNRKFRIVYNSSGNTNSYTPALTWTGTVRLHQSGARYRPWWLPQPTGPSNSVFWTTNQTNLSLPPYGHAVWETVGASVKANNSTDLDQEASWSNSGVSDGSMAAWGSNLGTNSTAPIGNGINLAGLMFSVTSGPVSILATGGGTLGLGPSGLDLSSARAALKISSPVRLDADQSWIAGANFSSNSIPLEVSGEISGNGALTMAASNGATLLLSGANTFTGAVTVTAGSLRIRSSSGLGAGTKLIRLNSSTNNALLLDGAAGSINLGTNLSFQISNPNGVIVNETGTNQISGSLTLTLGAGNSRIESRAGFLTLSGNILPNTTSRMLELSGSGDGRVSGAIQDGTSGRSLIVKKTGTGTWEVAGSNTFTGGLTNTAGTLRLSGSLASALVVSNATLAPWGIGVVNSNLILAGTSRVSVRINGTNAGTGYDQLRVAGSVALSGTLEPILGTTVFNPADLVLLQKSSAGSVSGTFTGWSNGVLTRTNGLYAKINYAAGDGNDVVLHLAAAANSYTDWKLLKFGTVENNGNAADTADPDGDGLVNLAEYALGLNPLLSDPAFGSLTLNGSVLEYRYTRSLSAKSAGVVCLAEWSDTLASNDWSTANVTETILSTSGDREEVKAAVPATGARRFMRLKVFGI
;
A
#
# COMPACT_ATOMS: atom_id res chain seq x y z
N GLY A 1 7.89 -9.95 -42.19
CA GLY A 1 7.21 -10.58 -41.04
C GLY A 1 8.26 -11.24 -40.18
N PRO A 2 7.87 -12.19 -39.32
CA PRO A 2 8.79 -12.91 -38.45
C PRO A 2 9.79 -13.75 -39.26
N ARG A 3 11.01 -13.85 -38.75
CA ARG A 3 12.08 -14.71 -39.28
C ARG A 3 12.82 -15.29 -38.10
N ALA A 4 13.12 -16.58 -38.12
CA ALA A 4 13.85 -17.22 -37.03
C ALA A 4 14.77 -18.32 -37.55
N TRP A 5 15.89 -18.51 -36.84
CA TRP A 5 16.91 -19.50 -37.15
C TRP A 5 17.29 -20.27 -35.88
N TYR A 6 17.08 -21.58 -35.89
CA TYR A 6 17.31 -22.49 -34.76
C TYR A 6 18.12 -23.70 -35.21
N GLY A 7 19.45 -23.61 -35.14
CA GLY A 7 20.34 -24.65 -35.64
C GLY A 7 20.14 -24.89 -37.14
N ALA A 8 19.79 -26.11 -37.54
CA ALA A 8 19.51 -26.46 -38.93
C ALA A 8 18.09 -26.08 -39.39
N TRP A 9 17.16 -25.81 -38.46
CA TRP A 9 15.79 -25.41 -38.77
C TRP A 9 15.68 -23.89 -38.87
N ASN A 10 14.95 -23.40 -39.86
CA ASN A 10 14.59 -22.00 -39.92
C ASN A 10 13.25 -21.80 -40.66
N TYR A 11 12.60 -20.67 -40.37
CA TYR A 11 11.38 -20.26 -41.03
C TYR A 11 11.35 -18.75 -41.25
N ALA A 12 10.56 -18.32 -42.22
CA ALA A 12 10.37 -16.93 -42.55
C ALA A 12 8.94 -16.68 -43.03
N ALA A 13 8.37 -15.57 -42.57
CA ALA A 13 7.11 -15.05 -43.06
C ALA A 13 7.19 -13.60 -43.53
N THR A 14 6.32 -13.26 -44.48
CA THR A 14 6.22 -11.92 -45.06
C THR A 14 4.93 -11.22 -44.65
N LEU A 15 5.05 -9.93 -44.38
CA LEU A 15 3.93 -9.00 -44.14
C LEU A 15 4.12 -7.75 -45.02
N ARG A 16 4.80 -7.94 -46.16
CA ARG A 16 5.02 -6.86 -47.12
C ARG A 16 3.64 -6.47 -47.66
N LYS A 17 3.25 -5.21 -47.46
CA LYS A 17 2.04 -4.67 -48.07
C LYS A 17 2.12 -4.83 -49.59
N ILE A 18 1.02 -5.24 -50.20
CA ILE A 18 0.91 -5.46 -51.64
C ILE A 18 -0.05 -4.39 -52.19
N PRO A 19 0.46 -3.34 -52.86
CA PRO A 19 -0.36 -2.36 -53.55
C PRO A 19 -1.29 -3.00 -54.58
N THR A 20 -2.34 -2.29 -54.96
CA THR A 20 -3.42 -2.81 -55.83
C THR A 20 -2.99 -3.09 -57.27
N ASN A 21 -1.75 -2.79 -57.66
CA ASN A 21 -1.21 -2.95 -59.02
C ASN A 21 -0.07 -3.99 -59.14
N GLU A 22 0.36 -4.63 -58.04
CA GLU A 22 1.43 -5.65 -58.08
C GLU A 22 0.89 -7.05 -58.39
N ALA A 23 1.74 -7.92 -58.98
CA ALA A 23 1.42 -9.30 -59.33
C ALA A 23 1.03 -10.18 -58.12
N GLY A 24 1.46 -9.83 -56.90
CA GLY A 24 1.13 -10.53 -55.66
C GLY A 24 2.27 -11.38 -55.09
N LEU A 25 2.03 -12.07 -53.98
CA LEU A 25 3.00 -12.94 -53.31
C LEU A 25 2.61 -14.42 -53.44
N PHE A 26 3.60 -15.26 -53.71
CA PHE A 26 3.45 -16.72 -53.84
C PHE A 26 3.15 -17.40 -52.51
N THR A 27 3.80 -16.97 -51.42
CA THR A 27 3.57 -17.52 -50.10
C THR A 27 3.75 -16.47 -49.01
N ILE A 28 3.07 -16.70 -47.90
CA ILE A 28 3.19 -15.91 -46.68
C ILE A 28 4.19 -16.53 -45.73
N MET A 29 4.32 -17.87 -45.70
CA MET A 29 5.11 -18.63 -44.74
C MET A 29 5.93 -19.71 -45.42
N GLY A 30 7.23 -19.72 -45.16
CA GLY A 30 8.17 -20.73 -45.64
C GLY A 30 9.07 -21.24 -44.52
N ALA A 31 9.61 -22.43 -44.71
CA ALA A 31 10.54 -23.06 -43.77
C ALA A 31 11.54 -23.95 -44.49
N GLN A 32 12.65 -24.26 -43.84
CA GLN A 32 13.64 -25.19 -44.37
C GLN A 32 14.42 -25.86 -43.24
N VAL A 33 14.94 -27.05 -43.56
CA VAL A 33 15.89 -27.80 -42.74
C VAL A 33 17.17 -27.97 -43.54
N GLY A 34 18.30 -27.59 -42.95
CA GLY A 34 19.63 -27.85 -43.49
C GLY A 34 20.12 -29.26 -43.18
N GLU A 35 21.12 -29.73 -43.93
CA GLU A 35 21.87 -30.95 -43.60
C GLU A 35 22.66 -30.78 -42.31
N THR A 36 22.62 -31.78 -41.43
CA THR A 36 23.33 -31.78 -40.14
C THR A 36 24.66 -32.53 -40.18
N THR A 37 24.94 -33.23 -41.28
CA THR A 37 26.08 -34.15 -41.43
C THR A 37 27.21 -33.63 -42.32
N ASN A 38 27.07 -32.44 -42.93
CA ASN A 38 28.05 -31.87 -43.86
C ASN A 38 28.37 -30.41 -43.48
N SER A 39 29.62 -29.98 -43.68
CA SER A 39 30.14 -28.63 -43.37
C SER A 39 29.72 -27.54 -44.37
N VAL A 40 28.94 -27.89 -45.40
CA VAL A 40 28.41 -26.96 -46.39
C VAL A 40 26.91 -26.76 -46.10
N PHE A 41 26.44 -25.52 -45.98
CA PHE A 41 25.02 -25.17 -45.74
C PHE A 41 24.11 -25.64 -46.89
N GLN A 42 23.84 -26.94 -46.95
CA GLN A 42 22.99 -27.57 -47.94
C GLN A 42 21.56 -27.64 -47.40
N VAL A 43 20.60 -27.20 -48.22
CA VAL A 43 19.17 -27.36 -47.91
C VAL A 43 18.80 -28.82 -48.11
N ASN A 44 18.40 -29.49 -47.03
CA ASN A 44 17.82 -30.82 -47.12
C ASN A 44 16.42 -30.69 -47.74
N SER A 45 15.48 -30.07 -47.04
CA SER A 45 14.11 -29.91 -47.52
C SER A 45 13.53 -28.57 -47.10
N SER A 46 12.63 -28.05 -47.93
CA SER A 46 12.02 -26.74 -47.74
C SER A 46 10.52 -26.77 -48.05
N LEU A 47 9.78 -26.02 -47.24
CA LEU A 47 8.44 -25.56 -47.55
C LEU A 47 8.55 -24.30 -48.42
N PHE A 48 8.27 -24.46 -49.72
CA PHE A 48 8.24 -23.36 -50.68
C PHE A 48 6.98 -22.53 -50.58
N GLY A 49 5.87 -23.15 -50.19
CA GLY A 49 4.67 -22.40 -49.88
C GLY A 49 3.52 -23.25 -49.37
N ILE A 50 2.65 -22.59 -48.61
CA ILE A 50 1.42 -23.17 -48.07
C ILE A 50 0.30 -22.13 -48.19
N PHE A 51 -0.75 -22.48 -48.93
CA PHE A 51 -1.80 -21.54 -49.31
C PHE A 51 -3.05 -22.26 -49.81
N PRO A 52 -4.24 -21.63 -49.69
CA PRO A 52 -5.40 -22.00 -50.49
C PRO A 52 -5.21 -21.59 -51.95
N ARG A 53 -5.78 -22.36 -52.88
CA ARG A 53 -5.70 -22.13 -54.32
C ARG A 53 -7.07 -22.38 -54.96
N LEU A 54 -7.49 -21.51 -55.87
CA LEU A 54 -8.74 -21.64 -56.62
C LEU A 54 -8.44 -21.95 -58.07
N ARG A 55 -9.08 -22.97 -58.66
CA ARG A 55 -9.00 -23.20 -60.11
C ARG A 55 -10.10 -22.40 -60.80
N VAL A 56 -9.71 -21.50 -61.70
CA VAL A 56 -10.61 -20.55 -62.39
C VAL A 56 -10.81 -20.89 -63.87
N SER A 57 -10.31 -22.04 -64.31
CA SER A 57 -10.40 -22.53 -65.69
C SER A 57 -11.01 -23.93 -65.75
N ALA A 58 -11.77 -24.21 -66.81
CA ALA A 58 -12.30 -25.54 -67.13
C ALA A 58 -11.22 -26.56 -67.50
N THR A 59 -10.02 -26.09 -67.87
CA THR A 59 -8.88 -26.98 -68.18
C THR A 59 -8.24 -27.48 -66.89
N THR A 60 -7.70 -28.70 -66.92
CA THR A 60 -6.98 -29.31 -65.80
C THR A 60 -5.79 -28.45 -65.35
N GLY A 61 -5.37 -28.64 -64.10
CA GLY A 61 -4.32 -27.81 -63.49
C GLY A 61 -2.90 -28.05 -64.02
N ALA A 62 -2.68 -29.14 -64.76
CA ALA A 62 -1.40 -29.47 -65.39
C ALA A 62 -1.44 -29.18 -66.90
N ASP A 63 -0.31 -28.79 -67.46
CA ASP A 63 -0.10 -28.76 -68.90
C ASP A 63 0.18 -30.17 -69.46
N THR A 64 0.07 -30.33 -70.77
CA THR A 64 0.26 -31.63 -71.45
C THR A 64 1.66 -32.23 -71.21
N ASP A 65 2.65 -31.39 -70.90
CA ASP A 65 4.03 -31.77 -70.59
C ASP A 65 4.27 -32.11 -69.10
N GLY A 66 3.22 -32.11 -68.27
CA GLY A 66 3.27 -32.40 -66.84
C GLY A 66 3.73 -31.23 -65.96
N THR A 67 3.90 -30.02 -66.53
CA THR A 67 4.20 -28.82 -65.75
C THR A 67 2.92 -28.25 -65.10
N PHE A 68 3.08 -27.55 -63.98
CA PHE A 68 1.96 -26.91 -63.29
C PHE A 68 1.56 -25.61 -64.00
N SER A 69 0.30 -25.49 -64.40
CA SER A 69 -0.20 -24.31 -65.12
C SER A 69 -0.62 -23.21 -64.14
N GLU A 70 0.31 -22.29 -63.86
CA GLU A 70 0.12 -21.23 -62.85
C GLU A 70 -1.03 -20.27 -63.18
N SER A 71 -1.24 -19.96 -64.45
CA SER A 71 -2.25 -18.99 -64.93
C SER A 71 -3.70 -19.50 -64.88
N ARG A 72 -3.91 -20.81 -64.68
CA ARG A 72 -5.25 -21.41 -64.52
C ARG A 72 -5.79 -21.32 -63.09
N HIS A 73 -5.00 -20.77 -62.18
CA HIS A 73 -5.29 -20.73 -60.76
C HIS A 73 -5.18 -19.32 -60.20
N ALA A 74 -6.05 -19.01 -59.23
CA ALA A 74 -5.90 -17.86 -58.34
C ALA A 74 -5.31 -18.31 -57.00
N TRP A 75 -4.13 -17.80 -56.68
CA TRP A 75 -3.33 -18.23 -55.52
C TRP A 75 -2.26 -17.22 -55.09
N LEU A 76 -1.98 -16.20 -55.91
CA LEU A 76 -1.11 -15.11 -55.50
C LEU A 76 -1.88 -14.20 -54.54
N ALA A 77 -1.27 -13.89 -53.39
CA ALA A 77 -1.87 -12.99 -52.42
C ALA A 77 -1.89 -11.55 -52.96
N SER A 78 -3.06 -10.91 -52.93
CA SER A 78 -3.25 -9.48 -53.18
C SER A 78 -3.96 -8.82 -52.00
N ASN A 79 -3.78 -7.50 -51.83
CA ASN A 79 -4.38 -6.73 -50.72
C ASN A 79 -4.12 -7.39 -49.34
N LEU A 80 -2.86 -7.78 -49.09
CA LEU A 80 -2.47 -8.45 -47.86
C LEU A 80 -2.52 -7.48 -46.68
N ASN A 81 -3.34 -7.83 -45.70
CA ASN A 81 -3.49 -7.16 -44.42
C ASN A 81 -3.15 -8.13 -43.30
N GLY A 82 -2.57 -7.61 -42.22
CA GLY A 82 -2.15 -8.42 -41.10
C GLY A 82 -0.98 -7.80 -40.36
N ASP A 83 -0.57 -8.48 -39.30
CA ASP A 83 0.48 -8.03 -38.40
C ASP A 83 1.12 -9.24 -37.69
N ALA A 84 2.25 -9.03 -37.03
CA ALA A 84 3.00 -10.08 -36.36
C ALA A 84 3.39 -9.73 -34.92
N THR A 85 3.40 -10.76 -34.08
CA THR A 85 4.02 -10.78 -32.77
C THR A 85 5.34 -11.53 -32.86
N VAL A 86 6.42 -10.97 -32.32
CA VAL A 86 7.73 -11.62 -32.30
C VAL A 86 8.26 -11.63 -30.88
N ARG A 87 8.57 -12.81 -30.34
CA ARG A 87 9.20 -13.00 -29.04
C ARG A 87 10.54 -13.74 -29.21
N ARG A 88 11.30 -13.89 -28.12
CA ARG A 88 12.62 -14.55 -28.12
C ARG A 88 12.54 -15.98 -28.68
N ASP A 89 11.45 -16.68 -28.36
CA ASP A 89 11.31 -18.13 -28.52
C ASP A 89 9.99 -18.52 -29.20
N PHE A 90 9.20 -17.56 -29.67
CA PHE A 90 8.12 -17.82 -30.61
C PHE A 90 7.82 -16.59 -31.47
N SER A 91 7.11 -16.80 -32.56
CA SER A 91 6.46 -15.73 -33.31
C SER A 91 5.03 -16.11 -33.66
N ALA A 92 4.18 -15.13 -33.90
CA ALA A 92 2.84 -15.34 -34.41
C ALA A 92 2.52 -14.31 -35.49
N LEU A 93 1.64 -14.67 -36.42
CA LEU A 93 1.08 -13.71 -37.36
C LEU A 93 -0.35 -14.10 -37.72
N GLY A 94 -1.16 -13.09 -37.98
CA GLY A 94 -2.47 -13.23 -38.59
C GLY A 94 -2.53 -12.40 -39.86
N THR A 95 -3.02 -12.99 -40.95
CA THR A 95 -3.14 -12.32 -42.25
C THR A 95 -4.45 -12.64 -42.94
N SER A 96 -4.94 -11.67 -43.70
CA SER A 96 -6.02 -11.83 -44.67
C SER A 96 -5.62 -11.18 -45.99
N TYR A 97 -6.01 -11.81 -47.10
CA TYR A 97 -5.71 -11.34 -48.45
C TYR A 97 -6.75 -11.88 -49.43
N ARG A 98 -6.75 -11.36 -50.65
CA ARG A 98 -7.57 -11.87 -51.75
C ARG A 98 -6.69 -12.71 -52.68
N PRO A 99 -7.17 -13.86 -53.17
CA PRO A 99 -6.42 -14.65 -54.14
C PRO A 99 -6.56 -14.02 -55.53
N SER A 100 -5.44 -13.91 -56.24
CA SER A 100 -5.39 -13.40 -57.61
C SER A 100 -4.73 -14.40 -58.54
N VAL A 101 -5.15 -14.38 -59.81
CA VAL A 101 -4.60 -15.22 -60.86
C VAL A 101 -3.14 -14.87 -61.10
N TYR A 102 -2.29 -15.87 -61.29
CA TYR A 102 -0.90 -15.64 -61.65
C TYR A 102 -0.80 -14.91 -63.00
N ASN A 103 -0.06 -13.80 -63.01
CA ASN A 103 0.33 -13.11 -64.21
C ASN A 103 1.76 -12.57 -64.04
N SER A 104 2.66 -12.95 -64.95
CA SER A 104 4.12 -12.93 -64.73
C SER A 104 4.72 -11.59 -64.29
N SER A 105 4.13 -10.46 -64.67
CA SER A 105 4.69 -9.11 -64.42
C SER A 105 3.65 -8.05 -64.03
N SER A 106 2.36 -8.38 -64.01
CA SER A 106 1.29 -7.45 -63.65
C SER A 106 0.22 -8.15 -62.82
N LYS A 107 -0.64 -7.39 -62.15
CA LYS A 107 -1.73 -7.97 -61.37
C LYS A 107 -2.68 -8.77 -62.26
N GLY A 108 -2.84 -10.06 -61.98
CA GLY A 108 -3.87 -10.89 -62.60
C GLY A 108 -5.25 -10.67 -61.98
N ALA A 109 -6.27 -11.34 -62.53
CA ALA A 109 -7.65 -11.19 -62.06
C ALA A 109 -7.78 -11.59 -60.57
N GLU A 110 -8.15 -10.64 -59.73
CA GLU A 110 -8.44 -10.86 -58.31
C GLU A 110 -9.82 -11.52 -58.16
N GLN A 111 -9.91 -12.56 -57.34
CA GLN A 111 -11.16 -13.25 -57.08
C GLN A 111 -11.86 -12.64 -55.87
N ASP A 112 -13.20 -12.61 -55.87
CA ASP A 112 -14.00 -12.16 -54.74
C ASP A 112 -14.08 -13.21 -53.62
N TRP A 113 -12.91 -13.57 -53.12
CA TRP A 113 -12.69 -14.56 -52.08
C TRP A 113 -11.72 -13.95 -51.06
N THR A 114 -11.88 -14.34 -49.81
CA THR A 114 -10.96 -13.97 -48.74
C THR A 114 -10.24 -15.23 -48.28
N SER A 115 -8.91 -15.18 -48.33
CA SER A 115 -8.05 -16.19 -47.72
C SER A 115 -7.45 -15.64 -46.43
N ARG A 116 -7.40 -16.47 -45.39
CA ARG A 116 -6.80 -16.09 -44.10
C ARG A 116 -5.77 -17.11 -43.68
N GLN A 117 -4.70 -16.64 -43.04
CA GLN A 117 -3.69 -17.50 -42.43
C GLN A 117 -3.33 -16.99 -41.04
N VAL A 118 -3.34 -17.90 -40.06
CA VAL A 118 -2.85 -17.67 -38.70
C VAL A 118 -1.71 -18.63 -38.44
N TRP A 119 -0.53 -18.11 -38.08
CA TRP A 119 0.67 -18.92 -37.82
C TRP A 119 1.21 -18.73 -36.41
N LEU A 120 1.67 -19.83 -35.84
CA LEU A 120 2.56 -19.91 -34.69
C LEU A 120 3.91 -20.49 -35.16
N GLY A 121 4.99 -19.73 -34.99
CA GLY A 121 6.36 -20.19 -35.23
C GLY A 121 7.09 -20.45 -33.93
N LEU A 122 7.62 -21.65 -33.75
CA LEU A 122 8.31 -22.12 -32.55
C LEU A 122 9.75 -22.57 -32.90
N PRO A 123 10.62 -22.82 -31.90
CA PRO A 123 12.02 -23.16 -32.13
C PRO A 123 12.24 -24.43 -32.96
N ASP A 124 11.25 -25.29 -33.02
CA ASP A 124 11.32 -26.60 -33.66
C ASP A 124 10.13 -26.88 -34.59
N ARG A 125 9.24 -25.92 -34.87
CA ARG A 125 8.09 -26.13 -35.77
C ARG A 125 7.41 -24.84 -36.17
N ILE A 126 6.55 -24.95 -37.18
CA ILE A 126 5.54 -23.94 -37.49
C ILE A 126 4.16 -24.62 -37.55
N ILE A 127 3.16 -23.95 -37.01
CA ILE A 127 1.77 -24.43 -36.94
C ILE A 127 0.88 -23.35 -37.56
N GLY A 128 0.04 -23.71 -38.53
CA GLY A 128 -0.76 -22.77 -39.30
C GLY A 128 -2.18 -23.23 -39.52
N LEU A 129 -3.13 -22.33 -39.26
CA LEU A 129 -4.53 -22.47 -39.69
C LEU A 129 -4.72 -21.63 -40.95
N LEU A 130 -5.18 -22.26 -42.03
CA LEU A 130 -5.44 -21.61 -43.31
C LEU A 130 -6.88 -21.85 -43.73
N ASP A 131 -7.51 -20.81 -44.27
CA ASP A 131 -8.81 -20.96 -44.89
C ASP A 131 -9.04 -20.05 -46.09
N VAL A 132 -10.11 -20.36 -46.81
CA VAL A 132 -10.62 -19.58 -47.93
C VAL A 132 -12.14 -19.69 -48.00
N ALA A 133 -12.80 -18.56 -48.27
CA ALA A 133 -14.24 -18.48 -48.46
C ALA A 133 -14.61 -17.37 -49.46
N PRO A 134 -15.70 -17.53 -50.23
CA PRO A 134 -16.18 -16.48 -51.13
C PRO A 134 -16.90 -15.39 -50.31
N ASN A 135 -16.74 -14.11 -50.69
CA ASN A 135 -17.41 -13.01 -49.98
C ASN A 135 -18.87 -12.81 -50.44
N THR A 136 -19.14 -13.15 -51.69
CA THR A 136 -20.46 -13.20 -52.32
C THR A 136 -20.65 -14.55 -53.00
N ASP A 137 -21.88 -14.92 -53.35
CA ASP A 137 -22.11 -16.16 -54.11
C ASP A 137 -21.27 -16.15 -55.40
N ASN A 138 -20.42 -17.16 -55.58
CA ASN A 138 -19.41 -17.19 -56.63
C ASN A 138 -19.28 -18.61 -57.21
N SER A 139 -18.58 -18.76 -58.33
CA SER A 139 -18.31 -20.06 -58.93
C SER A 139 -16.85 -20.22 -59.33
N VAL A 140 -16.26 -21.36 -58.97
CA VAL A 140 -14.90 -21.77 -59.33
C VAL A 140 -14.93 -23.25 -59.66
N TYR A 141 -13.96 -23.75 -60.43
CA TYR A 141 -13.95 -25.17 -60.83
C TYR A 141 -13.52 -26.10 -59.70
N GLU A 142 -12.75 -25.57 -58.76
CA GLU A 142 -12.18 -26.33 -57.65
C GLU A 142 -11.55 -25.40 -56.61
N VAL A 143 -11.66 -25.79 -55.34
CA VAL A 143 -10.99 -25.16 -54.19
C VAL A 143 -9.99 -26.14 -53.57
N GLN A 144 -8.73 -25.73 -53.50
CA GLN A 144 -7.64 -26.57 -53.01
C GLN A 144 -6.95 -25.96 -51.79
N GLY A 145 -6.51 -26.83 -50.87
CA GLY A 145 -5.45 -26.53 -49.91
C GLY A 145 -4.13 -27.09 -50.44
N VAL A 146 -3.06 -26.31 -50.41
CA VAL A 146 -1.76 -26.71 -51.00
C VAL A 146 -0.66 -26.59 -49.97
N ILE A 147 0.14 -27.65 -49.83
CA ILE A 147 1.45 -27.63 -49.16
C ILE A 147 2.50 -28.00 -50.21
N ARG A 148 3.25 -27.00 -50.66
CA ARG A 148 4.25 -27.10 -51.72
C ARG A 148 5.65 -27.23 -51.12
N LEU A 149 6.30 -28.32 -51.44
CA LEU A 149 7.60 -28.72 -50.94
C LEU A 149 8.63 -28.72 -52.06
N GLY A 150 9.87 -28.43 -51.70
CA GLY A 150 11.00 -28.44 -52.60
C GLY A 150 12.29 -28.79 -51.89
N TYR A 151 13.29 -29.07 -52.71
CA TYR A 151 14.69 -29.23 -52.32
C TYR A 151 15.50 -28.32 -53.27
N GLY A 152 16.58 -27.68 -52.81
CA GLY A 152 17.41 -26.90 -53.74
C GLY A 152 18.33 -25.84 -53.16
N GLY A 153 19.32 -25.46 -53.99
CA GLY A 153 20.26 -24.35 -53.78
C GLY A 153 21.71 -24.65 -54.22
N THR A 154 22.08 -25.93 -54.32
CA THR A 154 23.45 -26.36 -54.73
C THR A 154 23.38 -27.61 -55.61
N ALA A 155 24.44 -27.91 -56.36
CA ALA A 155 24.57 -29.12 -57.19
C ALA A 155 24.52 -30.45 -56.40
N ALA A 156 24.35 -30.39 -55.07
CA ALA A 156 24.44 -31.53 -54.15
C ALA A 156 23.09 -31.94 -53.52
N SER A 157 21.96 -31.33 -53.90
CA SER A 157 20.63 -31.72 -53.41
C SER A 157 19.98 -32.79 -54.31
N SER A 158 19.35 -33.82 -53.74
CA SER A 158 18.67 -34.90 -54.48
C SER A 158 17.14 -34.79 -54.45
N PRO A 159 16.42 -35.31 -55.48
CA PRO A 159 14.96 -35.40 -55.45
C PRO A 159 14.41 -36.13 -54.23
N LYS A 160 13.25 -35.66 -53.75
CA LYS A 160 12.54 -36.19 -52.57
C LYS A 160 11.07 -36.43 -52.91
N THR A 161 10.47 -37.40 -52.24
CA THR A 161 9.05 -37.74 -52.38
C THR A 161 8.33 -37.60 -51.05
N ILE A 162 7.04 -37.28 -51.12
CA ILE A 162 6.17 -37.30 -49.95
C ILE A 162 5.86 -38.75 -49.61
N THR A 163 6.18 -39.17 -48.40
CA THR A 163 5.88 -40.52 -47.90
C THR A 163 4.91 -40.42 -46.73
N ALA A 164 3.73 -41.04 -46.84
CA ALA A 164 2.78 -41.10 -45.73
C ALA A 164 3.32 -42.02 -44.63
N THR A 165 3.36 -41.51 -43.41
CA THR A 165 3.74 -42.27 -42.20
C THR A 165 2.56 -42.55 -41.29
N ALA A 166 1.47 -41.81 -41.45
CA ALA A 166 0.16 -42.06 -40.83
C ALA A 166 -0.93 -41.41 -41.69
N THR A 167 -2.21 -41.63 -41.36
CA THR A 167 -3.36 -41.04 -42.06
C THR A 167 -3.29 -39.52 -42.18
N ASN A 168 -2.67 -38.87 -41.19
CA ASN A 168 -2.55 -37.41 -41.11
C ASN A 168 -1.10 -36.93 -41.01
N ARG A 169 -0.11 -37.77 -41.38
CA ARG A 169 1.32 -37.46 -41.22
C ARG A 169 2.13 -37.94 -42.41
N TRP A 170 3.03 -37.09 -42.91
CA TRP A 170 3.91 -37.37 -44.04
C TRP A 170 5.32 -36.88 -43.78
N ASN A 171 6.30 -37.50 -44.43
CA ASN A 171 7.69 -37.04 -44.45
C ASN A 171 8.11 -36.58 -45.85
N TYR A 172 8.98 -35.58 -45.90
CA TYR A 172 9.66 -35.09 -47.09
C TYR A 172 11.09 -34.67 -46.74
N GLY A 173 12.06 -35.55 -47.01
CA GLY A 173 13.41 -35.41 -46.46
C GLY A 173 13.36 -35.35 -44.93
N ASN A 174 14.00 -34.33 -44.35
CA ASN A 174 14.03 -34.09 -42.91
C ASN A 174 12.86 -33.23 -42.42
N LEU A 175 11.84 -32.98 -43.25
CA LEU A 175 10.60 -32.35 -42.82
C LEU A 175 9.55 -33.41 -42.53
N THR A 176 8.83 -33.23 -41.43
CA THR A 176 7.59 -33.91 -41.11
C THR A 176 6.44 -32.92 -41.25
N LEU A 177 5.40 -33.36 -41.95
CA LEU A 177 4.15 -32.66 -42.15
C LEU A 177 3.07 -33.37 -41.34
N VAL A 178 2.29 -32.62 -40.57
CA VAL A 178 1.14 -33.12 -39.81
C VAL A 178 -0.09 -32.29 -40.17
N LEU A 179 -1.19 -32.95 -40.51
CA LEU A 179 -2.50 -32.31 -40.61
C LEU A 179 -3.29 -32.63 -39.34
N HIS A 180 -3.60 -31.60 -38.56
CA HIS A 180 -4.35 -31.75 -37.32
C HIS A 180 -5.86 -31.77 -37.56
N ASN A 181 -6.32 -31.00 -38.55
CA ASN A 181 -7.72 -30.95 -38.95
C ASN A 181 -7.87 -30.41 -40.37
N HIS A 182 -8.90 -30.84 -41.10
CA HIS A 182 -9.32 -30.23 -42.38
C HIS A 182 -10.76 -30.62 -42.73
N ASN A 183 -11.42 -29.83 -43.59
CA ASN A 183 -12.77 -30.12 -44.08
C ASN A 183 -12.84 -30.35 -45.62
N TYR A 184 -11.70 -30.72 -46.21
CA TYR A 184 -11.57 -31.17 -47.59
C TYR A 184 -11.98 -32.64 -47.73
N ALA A 185 -12.42 -33.03 -48.93
CA ALA A 185 -12.99 -34.35 -49.22
C ALA A 185 -11.94 -35.41 -49.57
N ALA A 186 -10.77 -35.01 -50.10
CA ALA A 186 -9.70 -35.93 -50.46
C ALA A 186 -8.32 -35.27 -50.29
N LEU A 187 -7.29 -36.10 -50.13
CA LEU A 187 -5.88 -35.67 -50.14
C LEU A 187 -5.13 -36.48 -51.18
N ILE A 188 -4.31 -35.80 -51.97
CA ILE A 188 -3.47 -36.41 -53.00
C ILE A 188 -2.06 -35.83 -52.94
N THR A 189 -1.09 -36.61 -53.36
CA THR A 189 0.29 -36.15 -53.57
C THR A 189 0.50 -35.90 -55.06
N ASN A 190 0.78 -34.65 -55.43
CA ASN A 190 1.08 -34.28 -56.81
C ASN A 190 2.59 -34.07 -57.00
N LEU A 191 3.08 -34.45 -58.18
CA LEU A 191 4.44 -34.18 -58.63
C LEU A 191 4.35 -33.39 -59.94
N PHE A 192 4.84 -32.15 -59.94
CA PHE A 192 4.86 -31.27 -61.10
C PHE A 192 6.29 -30.99 -61.53
N ASN A 193 6.55 -30.93 -62.84
CA ASN A 193 7.85 -30.48 -63.33
C ASN A 193 7.93 -28.94 -63.28
N PHE A 194 8.97 -28.37 -62.69
CA PHE A 194 9.20 -26.92 -62.74
C PHE A 194 10.02 -26.57 -63.98
N ARG A 195 9.36 -25.98 -64.99
CA ARG A 195 9.91 -25.44 -66.27
C ARG A 195 11.02 -26.31 -66.89
N TYR A 196 10.72 -26.97 -68.01
CA TYR A 196 11.79 -27.48 -68.86
C TYR A 196 12.70 -26.32 -69.27
N THR A 197 13.97 -26.34 -68.84
CA THR A 197 14.98 -25.57 -69.55
C THR A 197 14.96 -26.09 -70.98
N THR A 198 14.91 -25.19 -71.95
CA THR A 198 14.70 -25.44 -73.39
C THR A 198 15.84 -26.23 -74.08
N ASN A 199 16.52 -27.11 -73.34
CA ASN A 199 17.47 -28.06 -73.87
C ASN A 199 17.32 -29.39 -73.11
N PRO A 200 16.71 -30.43 -73.70
CA PRO A 200 16.65 -31.75 -73.09
C PRO A 200 18.04 -32.38 -73.21
N VAL A 201 18.91 -32.14 -72.23
CA VAL A 201 20.08 -33.01 -72.07
C VAL A 201 19.53 -34.37 -71.61
N PRO A 202 19.79 -35.47 -72.33
CA PRO A 202 19.39 -36.80 -71.87
C PRO A 202 19.99 -37.05 -70.48
N GLY A 203 19.15 -37.18 -69.46
CA GLY A 203 19.57 -37.36 -68.06
C GLY A 203 19.50 -36.11 -67.16
N ALA A 204 19.15 -34.92 -67.67
CA ALA A 204 18.85 -33.77 -66.82
C ALA A 204 17.44 -33.92 -66.21
N SER A 205 17.37 -34.39 -64.96
CA SER A 205 16.11 -34.45 -64.22
C SER A 205 15.55 -33.04 -64.02
N ALA A 206 14.38 -32.76 -64.56
CA ALA A 206 13.58 -31.60 -64.15
C ALA A 206 13.51 -31.59 -62.62
N ASN A 207 13.80 -30.46 -61.96
CA ASN A 207 13.63 -30.35 -60.51
C ASN A 207 12.11 -30.35 -60.23
N PRO A 208 11.53 -31.44 -59.68
CA PRO A 208 10.10 -31.51 -59.52
C PRO A 208 9.65 -30.73 -58.29
N ILE A 209 8.54 -30.03 -58.42
CA ILE A 209 7.76 -29.49 -57.31
C ILE A 209 6.86 -30.61 -56.78
N THR A 210 6.91 -30.85 -55.48
CA THR A 210 6.05 -31.83 -54.83
C THR A 210 4.97 -31.11 -54.02
N GLU A 211 3.70 -31.47 -54.19
CA GLU A 211 2.58 -30.92 -53.42
C GLU A 211 1.84 -32.01 -52.66
N LEU A 212 1.49 -31.74 -51.41
CA LEU A 212 0.32 -32.35 -50.78
C LEU A 212 -0.87 -31.43 -51.07
N THR A 213 -1.85 -31.92 -51.83
CA THR A 213 -3.03 -31.15 -52.23
C THR A 213 -4.28 -31.73 -51.58
N LEU A 214 -5.03 -30.87 -50.90
CA LEU A 214 -6.32 -31.15 -50.30
C LEU A 214 -7.40 -30.67 -51.27
N LEU A 215 -8.32 -31.56 -51.66
CA LEU A 215 -9.33 -31.31 -52.69
C LEU A 215 -10.73 -31.14 -52.08
N ASP A 216 -11.48 -30.16 -52.57
CA ASP A 216 -12.88 -29.91 -52.18
C ASP A 216 -13.84 -31.04 -52.60
N SER A 217 -13.48 -31.81 -53.63
CA SER A 217 -14.13 -33.07 -54.00
C SER A 217 -13.11 -34.11 -54.50
N PRO A 218 -13.42 -35.42 -54.47
CA PRO A 218 -12.54 -36.45 -55.03
C PRO A 218 -12.32 -36.33 -56.55
N THR A 219 -13.20 -35.61 -57.26
CA THR A 219 -13.16 -35.41 -58.72
C THR A 219 -12.67 -34.01 -59.12
N ALA A 220 -12.23 -33.21 -58.15
CA ALA A 220 -11.98 -31.78 -58.32
C ALA A 220 -11.03 -31.45 -59.48
N GLN A 221 -9.99 -32.26 -59.69
CA GLN A 221 -9.00 -32.08 -60.75
C GLN A 221 -9.56 -32.27 -62.18
N THR A 222 -10.72 -32.92 -62.33
CA THR A 222 -11.35 -33.24 -63.61
C THR A 222 -12.60 -32.42 -63.91
N ASN A 223 -13.00 -31.49 -63.04
CA ASN A 223 -14.20 -30.69 -63.26
C ASN A 223 -14.03 -29.77 -64.48
N ILE A 224 -14.92 -29.92 -65.46
CA ILE A 224 -15.01 -29.07 -66.67
C ILE A 224 -16.14 -28.04 -66.59
N SER A 225 -16.95 -28.08 -65.53
CA SER A 225 -18.01 -27.11 -65.23
C SER A 225 -17.72 -26.45 -63.88
N PRO A 226 -17.98 -25.14 -63.73
CA PRO A 226 -17.73 -24.45 -62.47
C PRO A 226 -18.72 -24.92 -61.39
N LEU A 227 -18.25 -25.04 -60.16
CA LEU A 227 -19.04 -25.36 -58.97
C LEU A 227 -19.55 -24.06 -58.34
N ALA A 228 -20.81 -24.04 -57.90
CA ALA A 228 -21.37 -22.90 -57.17
C ALA A 228 -20.98 -22.94 -55.69
N TRP A 229 -20.59 -21.79 -55.14
CA TRP A 229 -20.19 -21.61 -53.76
C TRP A 229 -20.98 -20.48 -53.12
N THR A 230 -21.75 -20.82 -52.08
CA THR A 230 -22.49 -19.84 -51.29
C THR A 230 -21.51 -18.98 -50.48
N ALA A 231 -21.79 -17.68 -50.39
CA ALA A 231 -21.04 -16.71 -49.60
C ALA A 231 -20.73 -17.25 -48.19
N GLY A 232 -19.47 -17.15 -47.76
CA GLY A 232 -19.01 -17.63 -46.46
C GLY A 232 -18.76 -19.14 -46.34
N THR A 233 -19.08 -19.95 -47.37
CA THR A 233 -18.75 -21.39 -47.36
C THR A 233 -17.24 -21.58 -47.29
N ARG A 234 -16.78 -22.15 -46.18
CA ARG A 234 -15.36 -22.16 -45.80
C ARG A 234 -14.68 -23.49 -46.08
N ARG A 235 -13.52 -23.46 -46.73
CA ARG A 235 -12.57 -24.57 -46.77
C ARG A 235 -11.33 -24.24 -45.97
N ALA A 236 -10.93 -25.15 -45.08
CA ALA A 236 -9.87 -24.90 -44.11
C ALA A 236 -9.04 -26.15 -43.82
N PHE A 237 -7.79 -25.92 -43.46
CA PHE A 237 -6.88 -26.94 -42.96
C PHE A 237 -5.91 -26.36 -41.92
N LEU A 238 -5.57 -27.20 -40.95
CA LEU A 238 -4.67 -26.91 -39.85
C LEU A 238 -3.43 -27.81 -39.98
N ALA A 239 -2.30 -27.20 -40.31
CA ALA A 239 -1.07 -27.88 -40.65
C ALA A 239 0.06 -27.55 -39.67
N GLU A 240 0.92 -28.53 -39.40
CA GLU A 240 2.19 -28.37 -38.69
C GLU A 240 3.32 -28.86 -39.60
N ILE A 241 4.40 -28.07 -39.68
CA ILE A 241 5.63 -28.40 -40.41
C ILE A 241 6.78 -28.31 -39.41
N ARG A 242 7.56 -29.38 -39.30
CA ARG A 242 8.63 -29.50 -38.31
C ARG A 242 9.82 -30.30 -38.85
N PRO A 243 11.04 -30.12 -38.33
CA PRO A 243 12.14 -31.03 -38.59
C PRO A 243 11.84 -32.39 -37.95
N ASN A 244 12.35 -33.46 -38.55
CA ASN A 244 12.14 -34.84 -38.11
C ASN A 244 12.76 -35.17 -36.73
N ASN A 245 13.61 -34.29 -36.20
CA ASN A 245 14.23 -34.41 -34.87
C ASN A 245 13.41 -33.73 -33.76
N ALA A 246 12.29 -33.09 -34.07
CA ALA A 246 11.37 -32.56 -33.06
C ALA A 246 10.78 -33.73 -32.24
N THR A 247 11.00 -33.74 -30.93
CA THR A 247 10.67 -34.88 -30.06
C THR A 247 9.26 -34.84 -29.48
N ASN A 248 8.73 -33.64 -29.21
CA ASN A 248 7.42 -33.47 -28.59
C ASN A 248 6.32 -33.36 -29.65
N ASP A 249 5.16 -33.96 -29.40
CA ASP A 249 3.95 -33.72 -30.19
C ASP A 249 3.16 -32.53 -29.61
N TYR A 250 2.40 -31.84 -30.46
CA TYR A 250 1.49 -30.77 -30.06
C TYR A 250 0.05 -31.20 -30.28
N MET A 251 -0.81 -30.94 -29.30
CA MET A 251 -2.25 -30.98 -29.48
C MET A 251 -2.68 -29.64 -30.07
N VAL A 252 -3.10 -29.63 -31.34
CA VAL A 252 -3.50 -28.40 -32.04
C VAL A 252 -4.98 -28.48 -32.41
N THR A 253 -5.73 -27.46 -32.05
CA THR A 253 -7.16 -27.36 -32.32
C THR A 253 -7.51 -26.03 -32.97
N GLU A 254 -8.44 -26.07 -33.90
CA GLU A 254 -9.07 -24.86 -34.42
C GLU A 254 -10.11 -24.34 -33.41
N LEU A 255 -10.21 -23.01 -33.27
CA LEU A 255 -11.18 -22.36 -32.40
C LEU A 255 -12.47 -22.02 -33.14
N THR A 256 -13.61 -22.31 -32.52
CA THR A 256 -14.91 -21.78 -32.94
C THR A 256 -15.07 -20.36 -32.41
N LEU A 257 -15.02 -19.37 -33.30
CA LEU A 257 -14.99 -17.96 -32.92
C LEU A 257 -16.12 -17.15 -33.59
N PRO A 258 -16.69 -16.16 -32.90
CA PRO A 258 -17.75 -15.31 -33.45
C PRO A 258 -17.20 -14.22 -34.38
N ASN A 259 -18.10 -13.49 -35.06
CA ASN A 259 -17.83 -12.22 -35.74
C ASN A 259 -16.69 -12.26 -36.78
N GLY A 260 -16.50 -13.41 -37.44
CA GLY A 260 -15.48 -13.58 -38.48
C GLY A 260 -14.05 -13.63 -37.94
N LEU A 261 -13.85 -13.78 -36.63
CA LEU A 261 -12.54 -14.08 -36.05
C LEU A 261 -12.06 -15.49 -36.48
N ILE A 262 -10.75 -15.68 -36.54
CA ILE A 262 -10.12 -16.98 -36.82
C ILE A 262 -8.95 -17.21 -35.88
N GLY A 263 -8.74 -18.45 -35.45
CA GLY A 263 -7.71 -18.75 -34.48
C GLY A 263 -7.51 -20.22 -34.22
N LEU A 264 -6.41 -20.53 -33.55
CA LEU A 264 -6.02 -21.88 -33.15
C LEU A 264 -5.51 -21.88 -31.71
N GLU A 265 -5.58 -23.05 -31.09
CA GLU A 265 -4.89 -23.37 -29.84
C GLU A 265 -3.88 -24.50 -30.09
N ALA A 266 -2.71 -24.39 -29.47
CA ALA A 266 -1.61 -25.34 -29.61
C ALA A 266 -1.00 -25.60 -28.24
N ALA A 267 -1.03 -26.85 -27.77
CA ALA A 267 -0.48 -27.27 -26.49
C ALA A 267 0.63 -28.30 -26.68
N ASP A 268 1.81 -28.03 -26.13
CA ASP A 268 2.91 -28.99 -26.07
C ASP A 268 2.49 -30.17 -25.17
N THR A 269 2.59 -31.40 -25.67
CA THR A 269 2.26 -32.59 -24.86
C THR A 269 3.34 -32.93 -23.83
N GLY A 270 4.57 -32.44 -24.02
CA GLY A 270 5.69 -32.68 -23.13
C GLY A 270 5.91 -31.60 -22.07
N SER A 271 5.18 -30.48 -22.13
CA SER A 271 5.30 -29.37 -21.16
C SER A 271 3.94 -28.73 -20.85
N ASN A 272 3.88 -27.79 -19.91
CA ASN A 272 2.65 -27.02 -19.66
C ASN A 272 2.53 -25.78 -20.57
N ARG A 273 3.30 -25.71 -21.67
CA ARG A 273 3.31 -24.56 -22.58
C ARG A 273 2.18 -24.68 -23.61
N LYS A 274 1.29 -23.69 -23.59
CA LYS A 274 0.08 -23.61 -24.42
C LYS A 274 0.02 -22.26 -25.07
N PHE A 275 -0.47 -22.23 -26.31
CA PHE A 275 -0.65 -21.04 -27.11
C PHE A 275 -2.08 -20.97 -27.62
N ARG A 276 -2.62 -19.77 -27.67
CA ARG A 276 -3.86 -19.47 -28.37
C ARG A 276 -3.61 -18.23 -29.20
N ILE A 277 -3.95 -18.28 -30.48
CA ILE A 277 -3.84 -17.13 -31.37
C ILE A 277 -5.20 -16.84 -31.94
N VAL A 278 -5.64 -15.59 -31.85
CA VAL A 278 -6.89 -15.13 -32.45
C VAL A 278 -6.60 -13.91 -33.31
N TYR A 279 -7.01 -13.97 -34.57
CA TYR A 279 -6.83 -12.94 -35.58
C TYR A 279 -8.18 -12.34 -35.97
N ASN A 280 -8.22 -11.01 -36.01
CA ASN A 280 -9.32 -10.22 -36.53
C ASN A 280 -9.06 -9.89 -38.00
N SER A 281 -9.68 -10.63 -38.93
CA SER A 281 -9.53 -10.40 -40.36
C SER A 281 -10.37 -9.23 -40.90
N SER A 282 -11.20 -8.59 -40.07
CA SER A 282 -12.10 -7.52 -40.50
C SER A 282 -11.41 -6.15 -40.48
N GLY A 283 -11.98 -5.21 -41.23
CA GLY A 283 -11.60 -3.80 -41.18
C GLY A 283 -12.11 -3.03 -39.96
N ASN A 284 -12.83 -3.70 -39.05
CA ASN A 284 -13.40 -3.11 -37.84
C ASN A 284 -12.75 -3.71 -36.59
N THR A 285 -12.83 -3.00 -35.46
CA THR A 285 -12.44 -3.53 -34.16
C THR A 285 -13.42 -4.61 -33.70
N ASN A 286 -12.92 -5.72 -33.16
CA ASN A 286 -13.74 -6.80 -32.61
C ASN A 286 -13.43 -7.04 -31.12
N SER A 287 -14.45 -7.42 -30.36
CA SER A 287 -14.31 -7.80 -28.95
C SER A 287 -14.21 -9.33 -28.83
N TYR A 288 -13.28 -9.81 -28.00
CA TYR A 288 -13.07 -11.24 -27.77
C TYR A 288 -12.77 -11.55 -26.30
N THR A 289 -13.50 -12.50 -25.74
CA THR A 289 -13.25 -13.05 -24.40
C THR A 289 -12.77 -14.49 -24.55
N PRO A 290 -11.49 -14.80 -24.24
CA PRO A 290 -10.91 -16.10 -24.56
C PRO A 290 -11.42 -17.27 -23.72
N ALA A 291 -12.06 -17.04 -22.56
CA ALA A 291 -12.59 -18.11 -21.71
C ALA A 291 -11.60 -19.28 -21.52
N LEU A 292 -10.33 -18.97 -21.22
CA LEU A 292 -9.27 -19.97 -21.11
C LEU A 292 -9.55 -20.89 -19.91
N THR A 293 -9.46 -22.20 -20.09
CA THR A 293 -9.51 -23.20 -19.00
C THR A 293 -8.13 -23.55 -18.48
N TRP A 294 -7.11 -22.76 -18.85
CA TRP A 294 -5.72 -23.01 -18.51
C TRP A 294 -5.44 -22.68 -17.05
N THR A 295 -4.58 -23.49 -16.43
CA THR A 295 -4.03 -23.27 -15.09
C THR A 295 -2.67 -22.59 -15.18
N GLY A 296 -2.38 -21.70 -14.23
CA GLY A 296 -1.13 -20.94 -14.17
C GLY A 296 -1.20 -19.57 -14.86
N THR A 297 -0.06 -18.89 -14.92
CA THR A 297 0.03 -17.53 -15.46
C THR A 297 -0.06 -17.53 -16.98
N VAL A 298 -0.95 -16.69 -17.51
CA VAL A 298 -1.13 -16.47 -18.94
C VAL A 298 -0.60 -15.10 -19.33
N ARG A 299 0.23 -15.07 -20.36
CA ARG A 299 0.73 -13.85 -20.98
C ARG A 299 -0.07 -13.54 -22.25
N LEU A 300 -0.60 -12.33 -22.36
CA LEU A 300 -1.19 -11.78 -23.57
C LEU A 300 -0.15 -10.95 -24.33
N HIS A 301 0.03 -11.27 -25.60
CA HIS A 301 0.79 -10.48 -26.57
C HIS A 301 -0.20 -9.88 -27.56
N GLN A 302 -0.28 -8.55 -27.58
CA GLN A 302 -1.09 -7.84 -28.56
C GLN A 302 -0.39 -7.78 -29.91
N SER A 303 -1.19 -7.56 -30.96
CA SER A 303 -0.71 -7.36 -32.32
C SER A 303 0.43 -6.34 -32.36
N GLY A 304 1.51 -6.69 -33.05
CA GLY A 304 2.65 -5.80 -33.24
C GLY A 304 3.65 -5.82 -32.09
N ALA A 305 3.43 -6.61 -31.03
CA ALA A 305 4.38 -6.78 -29.94
C ALA A 305 5.70 -7.39 -30.44
N ARG A 306 6.83 -6.75 -30.08
CA ARG A 306 8.17 -7.16 -30.54
C ARG A 306 9.12 -7.24 -29.36
N TYR A 307 9.70 -8.42 -29.15
CA TYR A 307 10.83 -8.61 -28.25
C TYR A 307 12.04 -7.85 -28.79
N ARG A 308 12.55 -6.92 -27.97
CA ARG A 308 13.85 -6.29 -28.17
C ARG A 308 14.76 -6.72 -27.02
N PRO A 309 15.96 -7.25 -27.31
CA PRO A 309 16.91 -7.53 -26.25
C PRO A 309 17.43 -6.23 -25.63
N TRP A 310 17.86 -6.32 -24.36
CA TRP A 310 18.13 -5.22 -23.42
C TRP A 310 19.19 -4.18 -23.84
N TRP A 311 19.94 -4.46 -24.91
CA TRP A 311 21.08 -3.69 -25.41
C TRP A 311 20.73 -2.78 -26.60
N LEU A 312 19.45 -2.68 -26.97
CA LEU A 312 18.95 -1.76 -28.00
C LEU A 312 18.11 -0.63 -27.38
N PRO A 313 18.33 0.65 -27.74
CA PRO A 313 17.52 1.78 -27.26
C PRO A 313 16.02 1.58 -27.52
N GLN A 314 15.16 2.00 -26.57
CA GLN A 314 13.70 1.96 -26.72
C GLN A 314 13.25 2.83 -27.90
N PRO A 315 12.50 2.29 -28.89
CA PRO A 315 11.74 3.12 -29.79
C PRO A 315 10.40 3.52 -29.17
N THR A 316 9.89 4.69 -29.53
CA THR A 316 8.48 5.07 -29.34
C THR A 316 7.58 4.12 -30.15
N GLY A 317 7.01 3.08 -29.53
CA GLY A 317 6.18 2.04 -30.18
C GLY A 317 5.49 1.10 -29.16
N PRO A 318 4.52 0.28 -29.57
CA PRO A 318 3.47 -0.28 -28.70
C PRO A 318 3.98 -1.21 -27.58
N SER A 319 3.19 -1.26 -26.51
CA SER A 319 3.48 -1.75 -25.16
C SER A 319 3.95 -3.20 -25.03
N ASN A 320 4.71 -3.44 -23.95
CA ASN A 320 5.09 -4.75 -23.43
C ASN A 320 3.89 -5.70 -23.26
N SER A 321 4.13 -7.01 -23.27
CA SER A 321 3.12 -8.03 -23.00
C SER A 321 2.35 -7.73 -21.71
N VAL A 322 1.04 -7.92 -21.74
CA VAL A 322 0.15 -7.76 -20.58
C VAL A 322 -0.12 -9.14 -20.00
N PHE A 323 0.02 -9.30 -18.69
CA PHE A 323 -0.22 -10.58 -18.03
C PHE A 323 -1.64 -10.63 -17.50
N TRP A 324 -2.28 -11.79 -17.62
CA TRP A 324 -3.63 -12.01 -17.11
C TRP A 324 -3.56 -13.06 -16.00
N THR A 325 -4.10 -12.71 -14.84
CA THR A 325 -4.38 -13.65 -13.75
C THR A 325 -5.84 -14.11 -13.77
N THR A 326 -6.71 -13.45 -14.56
CA THR A 326 -8.10 -13.85 -14.76
C THR A 326 -8.39 -14.15 -16.23
N ASN A 327 -8.94 -15.33 -16.50
CA ASN A 327 -9.14 -15.87 -17.85
C ASN A 327 -10.35 -15.24 -18.59
N GLN A 328 -10.85 -14.07 -18.17
CA GLN A 328 -12.20 -13.59 -18.51
C GLN A 328 -12.32 -12.09 -18.87
N THR A 329 -11.23 -11.35 -19.05
CA THR A 329 -11.34 -9.96 -19.52
C THR A 329 -11.69 -9.88 -21.01
N ASN A 330 -12.63 -9.00 -21.36
CA ASN A 330 -12.98 -8.73 -22.74
C ASN A 330 -11.85 -7.94 -23.42
N LEU A 331 -11.25 -8.49 -24.48
CA LEU A 331 -10.15 -7.88 -25.22
C LEU A 331 -10.65 -7.22 -26.51
N SER A 332 -10.25 -5.97 -26.72
CA SER A 332 -10.41 -5.27 -28.00
C SER A 332 -9.30 -5.67 -28.97
N LEU A 333 -9.67 -6.29 -30.09
CA LEU A 333 -8.78 -6.67 -31.19
C LEU A 333 -8.90 -5.63 -32.32
N PRO A 334 -7.82 -4.91 -32.67
CA PRO A 334 -7.88 -3.89 -33.71
C PRO A 334 -8.13 -4.52 -35.10
N PRO A 335 -8.57 -3.72 -36.09
CA PRO A 335 -8.68 -4.15 -37.48
C PRO A 335 -7.39 -4.80 -37.98
N TYR A 336 -7.49 -5.96 -38.62
CA TYR A 336 -6.34 -6.73 -39.13
C TYR A 336 -5.25 -7.02 -38.08
N GLY A 337 -5.62 -7.02 -36.79
CA GLY A 337 -4.74 -7.34 -35.68
C GLY A 337 -4.98 -8.74 -35.12
N HIS A 338 -4.05 -9.22 -34.30
CA HIS A 338 -4.20 -10.48 -33.57
C HIS A 338 -3.84 -10.34 -32.10
N ALA A 339 -4.11 -11.39 -31.34
CA ALA A 339 -3.66 -11.56 -29.97
C ALA A 339 -3.15 -12.99 -29.77
N VAL A 340 -2.09 -13.12 -28.97
CA VAL A 340 -1.51 -14.40 -28.57
C VAL A 340 -1.60 -14.55 -27.06
N TRP A 341 -2.21 -15.62 -26.58
CA TRP A 341 -2.14 -16.04 -25.19
C TRP A 341 -1.14 -17.17 -25.07
N GLU A 342 -0.30 -17.12 -24.04
CA GLU A 342 0.76 -18.08 -23.78
C GLU A 342 0.76 -18.46 -22.30
N THR A 343 0.76 -19.76 -21.95
CA THR A 343 1.11 -20.16 -20.58
C THR A 343 2.63 -20.11 -20.40
N VAL A 344 3.07 -19.50 -19.30
CA VAL A 344 4.50 -19.38 -18.98
C VAL A 344 4.81 -20.22 -17.75
N GLY A 345 5.78 -21.13 -17.87
CA GLY A 345 6.29 -21.90 -16.73
C GLY A 345 7.06 -21.03 -15.74
N ALA A 346 7.18 -21.49 -14.49
CA ALA A 346 8.03 -20.82 -13.51
C ALA A 346 9.52 -21.12 -13.80
N SER A 347 10.34 -20.07 -13.80
CA SER A 347 11.79 -20.20 -13.81
C SER A 347 12.27 -20.44 -12.38
N VAL A 348 12.98 -21.55 -12.15
CA VAL A 348 13.36 -21.96 -10.81
C VAL A 348 14.76 -21.43 -10.49
N LYS A 349 14.88 -20.70 -9.40
CA LYS A 349 16.17 -20.15 -8.93
C LYS A 349 17.11 -21.30 -8.59
N ALA A 350 18.29 -21.30 -9.22
CA ALA A 350 19.37 -22.22 -8.86
C ALA A 350 20.10 -21.73 -7.61
N ASN A 351 20.72 -22.65 -6.86
CA ASN A 351 21.50 -22.32 -5.65
C ASN A 351 22.85 -21.70 -6.02
N ASN A 352 22.83 -20.44 -6.45
CA ASN A 352 24.00 -19.64 -6.83
C ASN A 352 23.74 -18.14 -6.58
N SER A 353 24.81 -17.36 -6.60
CA SER A 353 24.78 -15.90 -6.42
C SER A 353 24.76 -15.11 -7.74
N THR A 354 24.48 -15.76 -8.86
CA THR A 354 24.48 -15.13 -10.19
C THR A 354 23.32 -14.15 -10.31
N ASP A 355 23.58 -13.00 -10.94
CA ASP A 355 22.58 -11.96 -11.20
C ASP A 355 21.33 -12.55 -11.89
N LEU A 356 20.15 -12.12 -11.45
CA LEU A 356 18.87 -12.65 -11.90
C LEU A 356 18.65 -12.48 -13.41
N ASP A 357 19.26 -11.45 -14.01
CA ASP A 357 19.20 -11.17 -15.45
C ASP A 357 20.04 -12.14 -16.31
N GLN A 358 20.83 -13.03 -15.69
CA GLN A 358 21.65 -14.02 -16.38
C GLN A 358 21.00 -15.41 -16.43
N GLU A 359 21.17 -16.09 -17.57
CA GLU A 359 20.65 -17.45 -17.80
C GLU A 359 21.15 -18.46 -16.75
N ALA A 360 22.42 -18.33 -16.34
CA ALA A 360 23.05 -19.20 -15.34
C ALA A 360 22.48 -19.03 -13.92
N SER A 361 21.61 -18.04 -13.66
CA SER A 361 20.95 -17.88 -12.36
C SER A 361 19.83 -18.92 -12.13
N TRP A 362 19.43 -19.65 -13.18
CA TRP A 362 18.22 -20.49 -13.22
C TRP A 362 18.53 -21.95 -13.58
N SER A 363 17.80 -22.90 -13.00
CA SER A 363 18.05 -24.34 -13.20
C SER A 363 17.38 -24.93 -14.44
N ASN A 364 16.40 -24.25 -15.05
CA ASN A 364 15.55 -24.76 -16.12
C ASN A 364 15.53 -23.89 -17.39
N SER A 365 16.72 -23.45 -17.84
CA SER A 365 16.97 -22.76 -19.14
C SER A 365 16.88 -21.21 -19.17
N GLY A 366 17.15 -20.55 -18.04
CA GLY A 366 17.16 -19.08 -17.93
C GLY A 366 15.79 -18.43 -17.70
N VAL A 367 15.75 -17.24 -17.11
CA VAL A 367 14.51 -16.45 -17.04
C VAL A 367 14.21 -15.81 -18.38
N SER A 368 12.99 -16.07 -18.87
CA SER A 368 12.40 -15.27 -19.93
C SER A 368 11.77 -14.02 -19.33
N ASP A 369 11.90 -12.87 -20.01
CA ASP A 369 11.17 -11.65 -19.65
C ASP A 369 9.69 -11.99 -19.40
N GLY A 370 9.23 -11.75 -18.17
CA GLY A 370 7.88 -12.03 -17.71
C GLY A 370 7.63 -13.44 -17.13
N SER A 371 8.64 -14.25 -16.87
CA SER A 371 8.43 -15.54 -16.18
C SER A 371 8.01 -15.30 -14.73
N MET A 372 7.32 -16.27 -14.12
CA MET A 372 7.29 -16.34 -12.65
C MET A 372 8.66 -16.81 -12.17
N ALA A 373 9.27 -16.08 -11.24
CA ALA A 373 10.51 -16.54 -10.61
C ALA A 373 10.17 -17.33 -9.34
N ALA A 374 10.62 -18.57 -9.24
CA ALA A 374 10.31 -19.46 -8.14
C ALA A 374 11.56 -19.79 -7.32
N TRP A 375 11.48 -19.56 -6.01
CA TRP A 375 12.42 -20.04 -5.00
C TRP A 375 11.84 -21.29 -4.32
N GLY A 376 12.67 -22.31 -4.10
CA GLY A 376 12.22 -23.56 -3.47
C GLY A 376 13.26 -24.25 -2.61
N SER A 377 12.95 -25.48 -2.19
CA SER A 377 13.71 -26.26 -1.20
C SER A 377 15.16 -26.55 -1.59
N ASN A 378 15.49 -26.43 -2.88
CA ASN A 378 16.83 -26.55 -3.44
C ASN A 378 17.80 -25.45 -2.94
N LEU A 379 17.30 -24.41 -2.25
CA LEU A 379 18.12 -23.36 -1.64
C LEU A 379 18.37 -23.69 -0.17
N GLY A 380 19.49 -24.37 0.11
CA GLY A 380 19.81 -24.90 1.45
C GLY A 380 20.26 -23.87 2.51
N THR A 381 20.62 -22.64 2.12
CA THR A 381 21.16 -21.57 3.01
C THR A 381 20.61 -20.18 2.61
N ASN A 382 21.01 -19.11 3.32
CA ASN A 382 20.71 -17.72 2.93
C ASN A 382 21.04 -17.49 1.44
N SER A 383 20.05 -17.07 0.66
CA SER A 383 20.20 -16.86 -0.78
C SER A 383 20.30 -15.36 -1.07
N THR A 384 21.41 -14.94 -1.66
CA THR A 384 21.56 -13.57 -2.19
C THR A 384 21.44 -13.61 -3.70
N ALA A 385 20.56 -12.78 -4.26
CA ALA A 385 20.25 -12.74 -5.68
C ALA A 385 20.32 -11.28 -6.18
N PRO A 386 21.48 -10.83 -6.66
CA PRO A 386 21.60 -9.51 -7.27
C PRO A 386 20.76 -9.43 -8.56
N ILE A 387 20.30 -8.23 -8.92
CA ILE A 387 19.39 -8.07 -10.06
C ILE A 387 20.09 -7.78 -11.41
N GLY A 388 21.38 -7.44 -11.37
CA GLY A 388 22.11 -7.03 -12.57
C GLY A 388 21.49 -5.80 -13.22
N ASN A 389 21.38 -5.79 -14.54
CA ASN A 389 20.85 -4.65 -15.30
C ASN A 389 19.32 -4.46 -15.17
N GLY A 390 18.64 -5.30 -14.39
CA GLY A 390 17.20 -5.28 -14.21
C GLY A 390 16.50 -6.41 -14.95
N ILE A 391 15.32 -6.77 -14.46
CA ILE A 391 14.53 -7.88 -14.99
C ILE A 391 13.04 -7.61 -14.78
N ASN A 392 12.21 -7.97 -15.75
CA ASN A 392 10.75 -7.95 -15.58
C ASN A 392 10.26 -9.38 -15.41
N LEU A 393 9.45 -9.60 -14.38
CA LEU A 393 8.92 -10.91 -13.99
C LEU A 393 7.40 -10.80 -13.87
N ALA A 394 6.68 -11.90 -14.10
CA ALA A 394 5.25 -11.92 -13.81
C ALA A 394 4.96 -11.76 -12.31
N GLY A 395 5.88 -12.25 -11.48
CA GLY A 395 5.86 -12.19 -10.03
C GLY A 395 6.93 -13.10 -9.42
N LEU A 396 7.04 -13.08 -8.11
CA LEU A 396 7.94 -13.95 -7.35
C LEU A 396 7.14 -14.93 -6.50
N MET A 397 7.55 -16.19 -6.48
CA MET A 397 6.94 -17.23 -5.67
C MET A 397 8.01 -17.89 -4.80
N PHE A 398 7.73 -18.01 -3.51
CA PHE A 398 8.61 -18.63 -2.53
C PHE A 398 7.92 -19.87 -1.94
N SER A 399 8.31 -21.03 -2.46
CA SER A 399 8.02 -22.33 -1.82
C SER A 399 9.02 -22.61 -0.69
N VAL A 400 8.80 -23.64 0.13
CA VAL A 400 9.56 -23.98 1.36
C VAL A 400 11.06 -23.66 1.30
N THR A 401 11.43 -22.42 1.61
CA THR A 401 12.81 -21.94 1.68
C THR A 401 13.39 -22.28 3.05
N SER A 402 14.59 -22.85 3.11
CA SER A 402 15.25 -23.17 4.38
C SER A 402 16.04 -22.01 4.99
N GLY A 403 16.26 -20.92 4.23
CA GLY A 403 16.94 -19.71 4.70
C GLY A 403 16.43 -18.41 4.06
N PRO A 404 16.66 -17.24 4.69
CA PRO A 404 16.29 -15.93 4.16
C PRO A 404 16.78 -15.67 2.72
N VAL A 405 15.97 -14.94 1.95
CA VAL A 405 16.31 -14.51 0.58
C VAL A 405 16.50 -13.00 0.54
N SER A 406 17.55 -12.54 -0.13
CA SER A 406 17.79 -11.12 -0.39
C SER A 406 17.92 -10.87 -1.89
N ILE A 407 17.07 -9.99 -2.44
CA ILE A 407 17.17 -9.49 -3.81
C ILE A 407 17.80 -8.10 -3.75
N LEU A 408 18.99 -7.97 -4.35
CA LEU A 408 19.87 -6.81 -4.17
C LEU A 408 20.05 -6.01 -5.46
N ALA A 409 20.24 -4.71 -5.32
CA ALA A 409 20.63 -3.84 -6.43
C ALA A 409 22.12 -4.03 -6.73
N THR A 410 22.45 -4.45 -7.95
CA THR A 410 23.80 -4.36 -8.51
C THR A 410 23.68 -3.61 -9.83
N GLY A 411 24.27 -2.42 -9.97
CA GLY A 411 24.35 -1.75 -11.29
C GLY A 411 23.11 -0.98 -11.78
N GLY A 412 22.26 -0.44 -10.91
CA GLY A 412 21.16 0.47 -11.31
C GLY A 412 19.93 -0.19 -11.95
N GLY A 413 19.88 -1.52 -12.00
CA GLY A 413 18.74 -2.28 -12.51
C GLY A 413 17.48 -2.20 -11.63
N THR A 414 16.32 -2.44 -12.25
CA THR A 414 15.00 -2.41 -11.60
C THR A 414 14.30 -3.78 -11.70
N LEU A 415 13.60 -4.18 -10.63
CA LEU A 415 12.72 -5.34 -10.57
C LEU A 415 11.31 -4.97 -11.06
N GLY A 416 10.98 -5.29 -12.31
CA GLY A 416 9.62 -5.18 -12.81
C GLY A 416 8.75 -6.34 -12.32
N LEU A 417 7.62 -6.04 -11.67
CA LEU A 417 6.64 -7.04 -11.24
C LEU A 417 5.33 -6.89 -12.00
N GLY A 418 4.92 -7.97 -12.65
CA GLY A 418 3.61 -8.16 -13.23
C GLY A 418 2.55 -8.57 -12.20
N PRO A 419 1.35 -8.97 -12.64
CA PRO A 419 0.16 -9.14 -11.81
C PRO A 419 0.17 -10.39 -10.94
N SER A 420 1.14 -11.30 -11.09
CA SER A 420 1.28 -12.43 -10.16
C SER A 420 1.82 -11.99 -8.80
N GLY A 421 2.41 -10.79 -8.70
CA GLY A 421 2.80 -10.19 -7.43
C GLY A 421 3.88 -10.95 -6.69
N LEU A 422 3.76 -10.99 -5.35
CA LEU A 422 4.69 -11.67 -4.46
C LEU A 422 3.93 -12.71 -3.64
N ASP A 423 4.30 -13.98 -3.77
CA ASP A 423 3.71 -15.07 -3.01
C ASP A 423 4.73 -15.73 -2.09
N LEU A 424 4.60 -15.46 -0.78
CA LEU A 424 5.33 -16.07 0.32
C LEU A 424 4.42 -16.94 1.20
N SER A 425 3.25 -17.36 0.70
CA SER A 425 2.30 -18.18 1.47
C SER A 425 2.89 -19.51 1.94
N SER A 426 3.82 -20.08 1.19
CA SER A 426 4.51 -21.33 1.53
C SER A 426 5.93 -21.12 2.08
N ALA A 427 6.40 -19.88 2.13
CA ALA A 427 7.74 -19.54 2.61
C ALA A 427 7.84 -19.72 4.11
N ARG A 428 9.03 -20.13 4.58
CA ARG A 428 9.37 -20.26 6.02
C ARG A 428 10.48 -19.31 6.45
N ALA A 429 11.06 -18.57 5.51
CA ALA A 429 12.11 -17.60 5.74
C ALA A 429 11.82 -16.29 5.03
N ALA A 430 12.29 -15.19 5.61
CA ALA A 430 11.94 -13.84 5.16
C ALA A 430 12.57 -13.48 3.79
N LEU A 431 11.88 -12.62 3.04
CA LEU A 431 12.38 -11.97 1.84
C LEU A 431 12.74 -10.52 2.14
N LYS A 432 13.93 -10.11 1.70
CA LYS A 432 14.37 -8.71 1.66
C LYS A 432 14.56 -8.29 0.22
N ILE A 433 13.98 -7.16 -0.18
CA ILE A 433 14.17 -6.55 -1.49
C ILE A 433 14.73 -5.15 -1.30
N SER A 434 16.01 -4.97 -1.63
CA SER A 434 16.64 -3.64 -1.60
C SER A 434 16.79 -3.01 -2.98
N SER A 435 16.52 -3.77 -4.05
CA SER A 435 16.45 -3.25 -5.42
C SER A 435 15.23 -2.34 -5.63
N PRO A 436 15.32 -1.31 -6.49
CA PRO A 436 14.14 -0.62 -6.99
C PRO A 436 13.14 -1.62 -7.60
N VAL A 437 11.86 -1.43 -7.29
CA VAL A 437 10.74 -2.25 -7.77
C VAL A 437 9.82 -1.38 -8.62
N ARG A 438 9.39 -1.87 -9.78
CA ARG A 438 8.39 -1.22 -10.63
C ARG A 438 7.15 -2.09 -10.75
N LEU A 439 5.99 -1.56 -10.38
CA LEU A 439 4.71 -2.23 -10.47
C LEU A 439 4.14 -2.04 -11.88
N ASP A 440 4.32 -3.04 -12.74
CA ASP A 440 3.85 -3.04 -14.12
C ASP A 440 2.37 -3.46 -14.25
N ALA A 441 1.77 -3.91 -13.15
CA ALA A 441 0.35 -4.21 -13.01
C ALA A 441 -0.09 -4.13 -11.53
N ASP A 442 -1.38 -4.24 -11.26
CA ASP A 442 -1.90 -4.40 -9.90
C ASP A 442 -1.30 -5.63 -9.22
N GLN A 443 -0.87 -5.46 -7.98
CA GLN A 443 -0.09 -6.43 -7.22
C GLN A 443 -0.91 -7.07 -6.10
N SER A 444 -0.64 -8.36 -5.86
CA SER A 444 -1.01 -9.07 -4.65
C SER A 444 0.26 -9.58 -3.95
N TRP A 445 0.50 -9.12 -2.73
CA TRP A 445 1.66 -9.50 -1.92
C TRP A 445 1.17 -10.25 -0.68
N ILE A 446 1.42 -11.56 -0.65
CA ILE A 446 0.92 -12.47 0.37
C ILE A 446 2.10 -13.05 1.14
N ALA A 447 2.09 -12.96 2.48
CA ALA A 447 3.12 -13.53 3.34
C ALA A 447 2.58 -13.91 4.73
N GLY A 448 3.45 -14.46 5.59
CA GLY A 448 3.17 -14.63 7.02
C GLY A 448 2.51 -15.95 7.45
N ALA A 449 1.99 -16.76 6.51
CA ALA A 449 1.24 -17.98 6.85
C ALA A 449 2.04 -19.03 7.65
N ASN A 450 3.37 -19.07 7.52
CA ASN A 450 4.25 -19.97 8.30
C ASN A 450 5.21 -19.21 9.23
N PHE A 451 4.92 -17.94 9.53
CA PHE A 451 5.76 -17.14 10.43
C PHE A 451 5.05 -16.91 11.76
N SER A 452 5.84 -16.68 12.82
CA SER A 452 5.30 -16.28 14.12
C SER A 452 4.62 -14.91 14.03
N SER A 453 3.72 -14.63 14.97
CA SER A 453 3.18 -13.28 15.15
C SER A 453 4.31 -12.26 15.34
N ASN A 454 4.10 -11.02 14.88
CA ASN A 454 5.07 -9.92 14.92
C ASN A 454 6.35 -10.09 14.10
N SER A 455 6.49 -11.17 13.34
CA SER A 455 7.60 -11.34 12.38
C SER A 455 7.48 -10.37 11.19
N ILE A 456 8.59 -10.18 10.48
CA ILE A 456 8.66 -9.43 9.23
C ILE A 456 9.02 -10.39 8.09
N PRO A 457 8.04 -11.10 7.50
CA PRO A 457 8.30 -12.04 6.41
C PRO A 457 8.71 -11.35 5.09
N LEU A 458 8.38 -10.07 4.92
CA LEU A 458 8.73 -9.28 3.75
C LEU A 458 9.19 -7.89 4.16
N GLU A 459 10.39 -7.52 3.73
CA GLU A 459 10.96 -6.18 3.86
C GLU A 459 11.33 -5.65 2.46
N VAL A 460 10.77 -4.50 2.08
CA VAL A 460 11.10 -3.80 0.84
C VAL A 460 11.66 -2.42 1.19
N SER A 461 12.96 -2.25 0.96
CA SER A 461 13.68 -1.00 1.21
C SER A 461 14.01 -0.23 -0.07
N GLY A 462 13.98 -0.89 -1.23
CA GLY A 462 14.09 -0.23 -2.52
C GLY A 462 12.84 0.61 -2.83
N GLU A 463 13.00 1.65 -3.66
CA GLU A 463 11.87 2.45 -4.14
C GLU A 463 10.86 1.57 -4.90
N ILE A 464 9.59 1.68 -4.55
CA ILE A 464 8.49 1.11 -5.32
C ILE A 464 7.88 2.21 -6.22
N SER A 465 7.87 1.94 -7.52
CA SER A 465 7.41 2.85 -8.58
C SER A 465 6.33 2.20 -9.46
N GLY A 466 5.77 2.93 -10.43
CA GLY A 466 4.77 2.41 -11.37
C GLY A 466 3.32 2.75 -11.02
N ASN A 467 2.36 2.24 -11.80
CA ASN A 467 0.96 2.65 -11.66
C ASN A 467 0.08 1.60 -10.96
N GLY A 468 0.59 0.38 -10.75
CA GLY A 468 -0.16 -0.72 -10.15
C GLY A 468 -0.62 -0.44 -8.71
N ALA A 469 -1.83 -0.89 -8.38
CA ALA A 469 -2.32 -0.96 -7.01
C ALA A 469 -1.57 -2.03 -6.21
N LEU A 470 -1.52 -1.87 -4.89
CA LEU A 470 -0.84 -2.79 -3.98
C LEU A 470 -1.83 -3.38 -2.98
N THR A 471 -2.13 -4.68 -3.13
CA THR A 471 -2.91 -5.45 -2.16
C THR A 471 -1.98 -6.32 -1.33
N MET A 472 -2.08 -6.24 -0.02
CA MET A 472 -1.15 -6.86 0.93
C MET A 472 -1.87 -7.72 1.97
N ALA A 473 -1.35 -8.92 2.20
CA ALA A 473 -1.81 -9.83 3.24
C ALA A 473 -0.61 -10.39 4.02
N ALA A 474 -0.55 -10.10 5.32
CA ALA A 474 0.37 -10.72 6.27
C ALA A 474 -0.41 -11.59 7.26
N SER A 475 -0.53 -12.88 6.97
CA SER A 475 -1.25 -13.81 7.84
C SER A 475 -0.59 -13.96 9.22
N ASN A 476 -1.31 -14.54 10.18
CA ASN A 476 -0.86 -14.82 11.55
C ASN A 476 -0.37 -13.61 12.37
N GLY A 477 -0.81 -12.40 12.02
CA GLY A 477 -0.38 -11.18 12.71
C GLY A 477 1.07 -10.80 12.41
N ALA A 478 1.61 -11.24 11.27
CA ALA A 478 2.90 -10.79 10.76
C ALA A 478 2.81 -9.35 10.21
N THR A 479 3.96 -8.77 9.88
CA THR A 479 4.10 -7.40 9.38
C THR A 479 4.85 -7.36 8.05
N LEU A 480 4.30 -6.73 7.01
CA LEU A 480 5.08 -6.34 5.82
C LEU A 480 5.69 -4.97 6.08
N LEU A 481 6.98 -4.80 5.76
CA LEU A 481 7.71 -3.54 5.97
C LEU A 481 8.05 -2.88 4.63
N LEU A 482 7.58 -1.64 4.44
CA LEU A 482 8.00 -0.74 3.38
C LEU A 482 8.84 0.40 3.98
N SER A 483 10.15 0.35 3.81
CA SER A 483 11.06 1.36 4.34
C SER A 483 11.55 2.38 3.31
N GLY A 484 11.38 2.08 2.01
CA GLY A 484 11.73 2.97 0.92
C GLY A 484 10.79 4.19 0.78
N ALA A 485 11.31 5.26 0.17
CA ALA A 485 10.49 6.35 -0.35
C ALA A 485 9.87 5.90 -1.69
N ASN A 486 8.55 5.84 -1.77
CA ASN A 486 7.86 5.22 -2.90
C ASN A 486 7.15 6.25 -3.78
N THR A 487 7.09 5.96 -5.08
CA THR A 487 6.50 6.83 -6.12
C THR A 487 5.31 6.21 -6.85
N PHE A 488 4.93 4.97 -6.51
CA PHE A 488 3.81 4.30 -7.17
C PHE A 488 2.47 5.04 -7.01
N THR A 489 1.60 4.98 -8.02
CA THR A 489 0.35 5.76 -8.04
C THR A 489 -0.92 4.95 -7.77
N GLY A 490 -0.84 3.62 -7.73
CA GLY A 490 -2.00 2.78 -7.44
C GLY A 490 -2.51 2.91 -6.00
N ALA A 491 -3.70 2.37 -5.73
CA ALA A 491 -4.30 2.33 -4.39
C ALA A 491 -3.61 1.29 -3.49
N VAL A 492 -3.72 1.42 -2.17
CA VAL A 492 -3.17 0.46 -1.21
C VAL A 492 -4.30 -0.22 -0.45
N THR A 493 -4.26 -1.54 -0.34
CA THR A 493 -5.24 -2.35 0.41
C THR A 493 -4.50 -3.33 1.32
N VAL A 494 -4.79 -3.32 2.62
CA VAL A 494 -4.28 -4.30 3.59
C VAL A 494 -5.41 -5.23 3.99
N THR A 495 -5.35 -6.49 3.58
CA THR A 495 -6.41 -7.49 3.78
C THR A 495 -6.17 -8.39 4.98
N ALA A 496 -4.94 -8.48 5.50
CA ALA A 496 -4.59 -9.20 6.73
C ALA A 496 -3.25 -8.71 7.29
N GLY A 497 -3.08 -8.80 8.61
CA GLY A 497 -1.85 -8.42 9.32
C GLY A 497 -1.54 -6.94 9.26
N SER A 498 -0.27 -6.60 9.45
CA SER A 498 0.14 -5.20 9.53
C SER A 498 0.99 -4.78 8.33
N LEU A 499 0.79 -3.56 7.85
CA LEU A 499 1.72 -2.85 6.98
C LEU A 499 2.47 -1.83 7.83
N ARG A 500 3.80 -1.92 7.91
CA ARG A 500 4.66 -0.91 8.54
C ARG A 500 5.30 -0.03 7.48
N ILE A 501 5.24 1.28 7.68
CA ILE A 501 5.96 2.27 6.86
C ILE A 501 6.94 3.08 7.71
N ARG A 502 8.05 3.50 7.09
CA ARG A 502 9.09 4.37 7.71
C ARG A 502 9.32 5.69 6.98
N SER A 503 8.53 5.98 5.95
CA SER A 503 8.67 7.16 5.11
C SER A 503 7.32 7.84 4.88
N SER A 504 7.33 9.17 4.79
CA SER A 504 6.15 9.98 4.43
C SER A 504 5.57 9.63 3.05
N SER A 505 6.42 9.15 2.12
CA SER A 505 5.99 8.66 0.80
C SER A 505 5.88 7.12 0.74
N GLY A 506 5.88 6.44 1.89
CA GLY A 506 5.85 4.96 1.94
C GLY A 506 4.61 4.34 1.28
N LEU A 507 3.49 5.08 1.18
CA LEU A 507 2.25 4.66 0.52
C LEU A 507 2.14 5.12 -0.94
N GLY A 508 3.23 5.62 -1.53
CA GLY A 508 3.28 6.08 -2.92
C GLY A 508 2.81 7.53 -3.11
N ALA A 509 2.79 7.97 -4.37
CA ALA A 509 2.49 9.34 -4.76
C ALA A 509 1.07 9.53 -5.33
N GLY A 510 0.60 10.78 -5.37
CA GLY A 510 -0.68 11.15 -5.97
C GLY A 510 -1.91 10.85 -5.10
N THR A 511 -3.09 11.22 -5.61
CA THR A 511 -4.36 11.04 -4.90
C THR A 511 -4.80 9.58 -4.94
N LYS A 512 -5.08 8.98 -3.78
CA LYS A 512 -5.48 7.56 -3.69
C LYS A 512 -6.25 7.25 -2.41
N LEU A 513 -6.91 6.10 -2.44
CA LEU A 513 -7.59 5.50 -1.30
C LEU A 513 -6.70 4.41 -0.68
N ILE A 514 -6.58 4.45 0.65
CA ILE A 514 -5.94 3.45 1.48
C ILE A 514 -7.04 2.65 2.19
N ARG A 515 -7.10 1.35 1.93
CA ARG A 515 -8.11 0.43 2.48
C ARG A 515 -7.52 -0.40 3.60
N LEU A 516 -8.04 -0.18 4.80
CA LEU A 516 -7.73 -0.86 6.05
C LEU A 516 -9.04 -1.38 6.68
N ASN A 517 -9.87 -2.03 5.89
CA ASN A 517 -11.24 -2.40 6.25
C ASN A 517 -11.58 -3.87 5.99
N SER A 518 -10.62 -4.77 6.26
CA SER A 518 -10.81 -6.22 6.07
C SER A 518 -11.70 -6.82 7.16
N SER A 519 -12.20 -8.03 6.94
CA SER A 519 -12.86 -8.84 7.96
C SER A 519 -11.88 -9.48 8.96
N THR A 520 -10.59 -9.46 8.65
CA THR A 520 -9.52 -9.96 9.54
C THR A 520 -8.76 -8.80 10.19
N ASN A 521 -7.91 -9.09 11.17
CA ASN A 521 -7.04 -8.08 11.76
C ASN A 521 -6.14 -7.47 10.68
N ASN A 522 -6.31 -6.17 10.42
CA ASN A 522 -5.46 -5.41 9.52
C ASN A 522 -5.04 -4.07 10.17
N ALA A 523 -3.80 -3.64 9.96
CA ALA A 523 -3.30 -2.38 10.54
C ALA A 523 -2.29 -1.66 9.64
N LEU A 524 -2.25 -0.33 9.77
CA LEU A 524 -1.14 0.51 9.32
C LEU A 524 -0.31 0.93 10.54
N LEU A 525 0.98 0.57 10.54
CA LEU A 525 1.94 0.92 11.57
C LEU A 525 2.85 2.05 11.06
N LEU A 526 2.94 3.12 11.84
CA LEU A 526 3.81 4.27 11.57
C LEU A 526 5.04 4.17 12.48
N ASP A 527 6.20 3.84 11.89
CA ASP A 527 7.48 3.77 12.58
C ASP A 527 8.31 5.02 12.23
N GLY A 528 8.09 6.10 12.98
CA GLY A 528 8.75 7.39 12.77
C GLY A 528 10.15 7.50 13.40
N ALA A 529 10.81 6.38 13.72
CA ALA A 529 12.11 6.39 14.41
C ALA A 529 13.21 7.10 13.59
N ALA A 530 13.12 7.03 12.26
CA ALA A 530 14.06 7.67 11.34
C ALA A 530 13.64 9.09 10.91
N GLY A 531 12.50 9.59 11.40
CA GLY A 531 11.92 10.88 11.04
C GLY A 531 10.39 10.85 11.01
N SER A 532 9.78 12.03 11.14
CA SER A 532 8.33 12.19 11.08
C SER A 532 7.73 11.68 9.77
N ILE A 533 6.65 10.90 9.88
CA ILE A 533 5.84 10.41 8.78
C ILE A 533 4.62 11.32 8.64
N ASN A 534 4.54 12.03 7.52
CA ASN A 534 3.48 12.98 7.20
C ASN A 534 2.69 12.49 5.99
N LEU A 535 1.53 11.90 6.24
CA LEU A 535 0.60 11.40 5.21
C LEU A 535 -0.36 12.52 4.80
N GLY A 536 -0.18 13.07 3.60
CA GLY A 536 -0.88 14.26 3.10
C GLY A 536 -2.38 14.11 2.82
N THR A 537 -3.03 15.22 2.48
CA THR A 537 -4.48 15.32 2.18
C THR A 537 -4.89 14.63 0.87
N ASN A 538 -3.93 14.30 0.01
CA ASN A 538 -4.14 13.49 -1.19
C ASN A 538 -4.50 12.03 -0.86
N LEU A 539 -4.29 11.58 0.38
CA LEU A 539 -4.68 10.25 0.83
C LEU A 539 -6.03 10.29 1.53
N SER A 540 -6.87 9.28 1.27
CA SER A 540 -8.09 9.03 2.05
C SER A 540 -8.02 7.62 2.63
N PHE A 541 -8.61 7.40 3.80
CA PHE A 541 -8.52 6.14 4.53
C PHE A 541 -9.91 5.56 4.77
N GLN A 542 -10.09 4.29 4.41
CA GLN A 542 -11.23 3.48 4.85
C GLN A 542 -10.75 2.53 5.94
N ILE A 543 -11.30 2.65 7.14
CA ILE A 543 -10.80 1.95 8.32
C ILE A 543 -11.88 1.12 9.01
N SER A 544 -11.52 -0.09 9.45
CA SER A 544 -12.34 -0.95 10.29
C SER A 544 -11.46 -2.03 10.93
N ASN A 545 -11.07 -1.83 12.19
CA ASN A 545 -10.46 -2.86 13.05
C ASN A 545 -10.48 -2.39 14.52
N PRO A 546 -11.17 -3.10 15.43
CA PRO A 546 -11.26 -2.72 16.84
C PRO A 546 -9.96 -2.95 17.61
N ASN A 547 -9.00 -3.70 17.05
CA ASN A 547 -7.74 -4.04 17.72
C ASN A 547 -6.58 -3.07 17.43
N GLY A 548 -6.82 -2.02 16.65
CA GLY A 548 -5.80 -1.04 16.24
C GLY A 548 -5.61 -1.03 14.73
N VAL A 549 -6.41 -0.22 14.02
CA VAL A 549 -6.35 -0.10 12.56
C VAL A 549 -5.25 0.84 12.08
N ILE A 550 -4.94 1.85 12.88
CA ILE A 550 -3.82 2.77 12.69
C ILE A 550 -3.06 2.81 14.01
N VAL A 551 -1.76 2.58 13.96
CA VAL A 551 -0.90 2.52 15.13
C VAL A 551 0.33 3.40 14.90
N ASN A 552 0.48 4.45 15.71
CA ASN A 552 1.73 5.17 15.83
C ASN A 552 2.65 4.40 16.78
N GLU A 553 3.68 3.74 16.25
CA GLU A 553 4.60 2.95 17.07
C GLU A 553 5.62 3.84 17.79
N THR A 554 6.13 4.86 17.09
CA THR A 554 7.09 5.83 17.61
C THR A 554 7.20 7.06 16.72
N GLY A 555 7.81 8.12 17.24
CA GLY A 555 8.02 9.39 16.55
C GLY A 555 6.79 10.32 16.58
N THR A 556 6.94 11.49 15.97
CA THR A 556 5.88 12.49 15.83
C THR A 556 5.34 12.41 14.41
N ASN A 557 4.19 11.77 14.23
CA ASN A 557 3.63 11.46 12.92
C ASN A 557 2.28 12.15 12.69
N GLN A 558 1.92 12.36 11.43
CA GLN A 558 0.69 13.05 11.04
C GLN A 558 -0.05 12.32 9.91
N ILE A 559 -1.37 12.28 10.04
CA ILE A 559 -2.30 11.89 8.98
C ILE A 559 -3.23 13.07 8.70
N SER A 560 -3.05 13.71 7.55
CA SER A 560 -3.87 14.84 7.09
C SER A 560 -5.05 14.41 6.21
N GLY A 561 -4.99 13.20 5.65
CA GLY A 561 -6.08 12.59 4.89
C GLY A 561 -7.33 12.32 5.73
N SER A 562 -8.51 12.27 5.11
CA SER A 562 -9.78 11.94 5.79
C SER A 562 -9.86 10.46 6.20
N LEU A 563 -10.53 10.18 7.32
CA LEU A 563 -10.69 8.84 7.87
C LEU A 563 -12.17 8.46 7.88
N THR A 564 -12.52 7.43 7.13
CA THR A 564 -13.89 6.92 7.01
C THR A 564 -14.03 5.58 7.70
N LEU A 565 -14.86 5.51 8.74
CA LEU A 565 -15.14 4.27 9.46
C LEU A 565 -16.21 3.46 8.71
N THR A 566 -15.89 2.25 8.29
CA THR A 566 -16.72 1.52 7.32
C THR A 566 -17.02 0.06 7.73
N LEU A 567 -17.47 -0.79 6.79
CA LEU A 567 -17.62 -2.24 6.99
C LEU A 567 -16.25 -2.94 6.94
N GLY A 568 -16.09 -3.97 7.78
CA GLY A 568 -14.85 -4.72 7.99
C GLY A 568 -14.93 -5.49 9.31
N ALA A 569 -13.85 -5.55 10.08
CA ALA A 569 -13.75 -6.25 11.36
C ALA A 569 -14.51 -5.57 12.53
N GLY A 570 -15.12 -4.39 12.31
CA GLY A 570 -16.02 -3.73 13.26
C GLY A 570 -15.69 -2.25 13.50
N ASN A 571 -15.64 -1.85 14.77
CA ASN A 571 -15.26 -0.51 15.21
C ASN A 571 -13.82 -0.16 14.79
N SER A 572 -13.40 1.09 14.96
CA SER A 572 -12.05 1.52 14.61
C SER A 572 -11.30 2.04 15.82
N ARG A 573 -10.17 1.41 16.14
CA ARG A 573 -9.24 1.86 17.18
C ARG A 573 -8.01 2.48 16.54
N ILE A 574 -7.68 3.72 16.92
CA ILE A 574 -6.45 4.40 16.55
C ILE A 574 -5.58 4.51 17.81
N GLU A 575 -4.35 4.03 17.74
CA GLU A 575 -3.48 3.89 18.90
C GLU A 575 -2.17 4.67 18.70
N SER A 576 -1.78 5.47 19.69
CA SER A 576 -0.43 6.02 19.78
C SER A 576 0.33 5.29 20.88
N ARG A 577 1.23 4.37 20.53
CA ARG A 577 1.98 3.57 21.50
C ARG A 577 3.12 4.37 22.13
N ALA A 578 3.82 5.17 21.34
CA ALA A 578 4.84 6.11 21.79
C ALA A 578 4.88 7.34 20.88
N GLY A 579 5.54 8.42 21.32
CA GLY A 579 5.62 9.66 20.56
C GLY A 579 4.27 10.38 20.49
N PHE A 580 3.98 11.00 19.34
CA PHE A 580 2.81 11.87 19.17
C PHE A 580 2.15 11.66 17.80
N LEU A 581 0.84 11.42 17.75
CA LEU A 581 0.08 11.26 16.51
C LEU A 581 -0.91 12.40 16.27
N THR A 582 -0.79 13.10 15.14
CA THR A 582 -1.78 14.11 14.73
C THR A 582 -2.71 13.58 13.65
N LEU A 583 -4.02 13.72 13.85
CA LEU A 583 -5.08 13.43 12.88
C LEU A 583 -5.74 14.75 12.45
N SER A 584 -5.49 15.20 11.22
CA SER A 584 -6.00 16.49 10.73
C SER A 584 -7.16 16.39 9.76
N GLY A 585 -7.39 15.23 9.14
CA GLY A 585 -8.56 15.00 8.29
C GLY A 585 -9.83 14.75 9.09
N ASN A 586 -10.99 14.98 8.47
CA ASN A 586 -12.29 14.68 9.08
C ASN A 586 -12.45 13.18 9.35
N ILE A 587 -13.15 12.84 10.42
CA ILE A 587 -13.42 11.46 10.85
C ILE A 587 -14.92 11.23 10.95
N LEU A 588 -15.46 10.29 10.17
CA LEU A 588 -16.89 9.97 10.14
C LEU A 588 -17.16 8.53 9.69
N PRO A 589 -18.29 7.92 10.11
CA PRO A 589 -18.75 6.64 9.54
C PRO A 589 -19.48 6.84 8.21
N ASN A 590 -19.42 5.85 7.30
CA ASN A 590 -20.14 5.92 6.01
C ASN A 590 -21.12 4.79 5.71
N THR A 591 -21.08 3.66 6.43
CA THR A 591 -21.97 2.51 6.16
C THR A 591 -23.03 2.31 7.23
N THR A 592 -22.67 2.49 8.49
CA THR A 592 -23.48 2.18 9.68
C THR A 592 -22.92 2.96 10.87
N SER A 593 -23.66 3.10 11.96
CA SER A 593 -23.14 3.64 13.22
C SER A 593 -21.91 2.87 13.71
N ARG A 594 -20.97 3.58 14.34
CA ARG A 594 -19.65 3.04 14.73
C ARG A 594 -19.16 3.65 16.03
N MET A 595 -18.14 3.02 16.61
CA MET A 595 -17.29 3.63 17.62
C MET A 595 -15.90 3.93 17.05
N LEU A 596 -15.38 5.11 17.38
CA LEU A 596 -13.96 5.47 17.28
C LEU A 596 -13.33 5.36 18.66
N GLU A 597 -12.29 4.54 18.81
CA GLU A 597 -11.48 4.47 20.02
C GLU A 597 -10.12 5.14 19.80
N LEU A 598 -9.81 6.15 20.60
CA LEU A 598 -8.50 6.80 20.70
C LEU A 598 -7.75 6.21 21.90
N SER A 599 -6.59 5.62 21.67
CA SER A 599 -5.89 4.81 22.68
C SER A 599 -4.36 4.94 22.66
N GLY A 600 -3.71 4.18 23.55
CA GLY A 600 -2.26 4.03 23.64
C GLY A 600 -1.61 4.80 24.81
N SER A 601 -0.32 4.54 25.04
CA SER A 601 0.50 5.20 26.06
C SER A 601 1.19 6.48 25.57
N GLY A 602 1.36 6.62 24.26
CA GLY A 602 1.79 7.86 23.61
C GLY A 602 0.64 8.84 23.44
N ASP A 603 0.99 10.05 23.06
CA ASP A 603 0.03 11.14 22.95
C ASP A 603 -0.54 11.25 21.53
N GLY A 604 -1.66 11.95 21.39
CA GLY A 604 -2.26 12.25 20.10
C GLY A 604 -3.11 13.52 20.10
N ARG A 605 -3.39 14.04 18.90
CA ARG A 605 -4.25 15.21 18.67
C ARG A 605 -5.13 14.98 17.47
N VAL A 606 -6.43 15.20 17.63
CA VAL A 606 -7.42 15.26 16.55
C VAL A 606 -7.76 16.73 16.30
N SER A 607 -7.19 17.29 15.22
CA SER A 607 -7.49 18.65 14.78
C SER A 607 -8.58 18.70 13.70
N GLY A 608 -8.80 17.59 12.99
CA GLY A 608 -9.94 17.44 12.09
C GLY A 608 -11.26 17.31 12.86
N ALA A 609 -12.38 17.54 12.19
CA ALA A 609 -13.70 17.38 12.82
C ALA A 609 -14.08 15.90 12.93
N ILE A 610 -14.51 15.48 14.12
CA ILE A 610 -15.19 14.20 14.34
C ILE A 610 -16.69 14.42 14.16
N GLN A 611 -17.33 13.64 13.29
CA GLN A 611 -18.70 13.88 12.85
C GLN A 611 -19.51 12.57 12.78
N ASP A 612 -20.82 12.71 12.89
CA ASP A 612 -21.73 11.65 12.48
C ASP A 612 -21.68 11.44 10.96
N GLY A 613 -22.06 10.25 10.53
CA GLY A 613 -22.24 9.96 9.12
C GLY A 613 -23.59 10.48 8.60
N THR A 614 -23.71 10.51 7.28
CA THR A 614 -24.98 10.81 6.62
C THR A 614 -26.03 9.72 6.90
N SER A 615 -27.31 10.05 6.74
CA SER A 615 -28.43 9.11 6.93
C SER A 615 -28.59 8.59 8.38
N GLY A 616 -28.36 9.46 9.38
CA GLY A 616 -28.60 9.13 10.80
C GLY A 616 -27.57 8.21 11.44
N ARG A 617 -26.37 8.09 10.84
CA ARG A 617 -25.30 7.22 11.32
C ARG A 617 -24.53 7.89 12.46
N SER A 618 -24.95 7.66 13.69
CA SER A 618 -24.29 8.22 14.87
C SER A 618 -22.90 7.61 15.10
N LEU A 619 -21.95 8.43 15.55
CA LEU A 619 -20.61 8.05 15.95
C LEU A 619 -20.43 8.21 17.47
N ILE A 620 -19.95 7.16 18.12
CA ILE A 620 -19.52 7.18 19.52
C ILE A 620 -18.00 7.34 19.57
N VAL A 621 -17.49 8.15 20.49
CA VAL A 621 -16.05 8.29 20.71
C VAL A 621 -15.67 7.75 22.09
N LYS A 622 -14.60 6.97 22.15
CA LYS A 622 -14.01 6.46 23.39
C LYS A 622 -12.55 6.84 23.47
N LYS A 623 -12.13 7.32 24.64
CA LYS A 623 -10.72 7.50 25.00
C LYS A 623 -10.33 6.44 26.04
N THR A 624 -9.28 5.71 25.72
CA THR A 624 -8.65 4.67 26.56
C THR A 624 -7.12 4.86 26.56
N GLY A 625 -6.39 3.96 27.21
CA GLY A 625 -4.92 4.04 27.30
C GLY A 625 -4.45 5.17 28.22
N THR A 626 -3.19 5.13 28.62
CA THR A 626 -2.62 6.06 29.60
C THR A 626 -2.21 7.41 29.02
N GLY A 627 -2.02 7.51 27.69
CA GLY A 627 -1.57 8.73 27.03
C GLY A 627 -2.61 9.85 27.00
N THR A 628 -2.18 11.03 26.55
CA THR A 628 -3.02 12.22 26.37
C THR A 628 -3.52 12.31 24.94
N TRP A 629 -4.84 12.36 24.76
CA TRP A 629 -5.44 12.67 23.47
C TRP A 629 -6.13 14.02 23.52
N GLU A 630 -5.74 14.91 22.61
CA GLU A 630 -6.37 16.20 22.43
C GLU A 630 -7.46 16.16 21.36
N VAL A 631 -8.64 16.67 21.70
CA VAL A 631 -9.73 16.90 20.75
C VAL A 631 -9.85 18.40 20.54
N ALA A 632 -9.40 18.87 19.36
CA ALA A 632 -9.22 20.29 19.06
C ALA A 632 -10.14 20.82 17.96
N GLY A 633 -10.71 19.94 17.13
CA GLY A 633 -11.66 20.31 16.09
C GLY A 633 -13.01 20.81 16.62
N SER A 634 -13.85 21.31 15.72
CA SER A 634 -15.28 21.50 15.98
C SER A 634 -16.01 20.20 15.70
N ASN A 635 -16.41 19.47 16.74
CA ASN A 635 -16.90 18.11 16.60
C ASN A 635 -18.43 18.05 16.70
N THR A 636 -19.07 17.43 15.70
CA THR A 636 -20.52 17.42 15.52
C THR A 636 -21.16 16.05 15.74
N PHE A 637 -20.38 15.02 16.11
CA PHE A 637 -20.92 13.70 16.45
C PHE A 637 -21.87 13.77 17.66
N THR A 638 -22.87 12.90 17.68
CA THR A 638 -23.93 12.92 18.70
C THR A 638 -23.90 11.75 19.67
N GLY A 639 -23.18 10.67 19.34
CA GLY A 639 -23.23 9.40 20.09
C GLY A 639 -22.59 9.42 21.48
N GLY A 640 -21.94 10.51 21.88
CA GLY A 640 -21.28 10.66 23.18
C GLY A 640 -19.79 10.39 23.14
N LEU A 641 -19.04 11.06 24.02
CA LEU A 641 -17.63 10.80 24.29
C LEU A 641 -17.47 10.23 25.70
N THR A 642 -16.78 9.09 25.80
CA THR A 642 -16.40 8.50 27.09
C THR A 642 -14.89 8.49 27.25
N ASN A 643 -14.37 9.07 28.33
CA ASN A 643 -12.96 8.96 28.71
C ASN A 643 -12.83 8.02 29.92
N THR A 644 -12.12 6.90 29.73
CA THR A 644 -12.03 5.82 30.73
C THR A 644 -10.60 5.55 31.23
N ALA A 645 -9.59 6.20 30.64
CA ALA A 645 -8.20 6.15 31.10
C ALA A 645 -7.37 7.30 30.50
N GLY A 646 -6.28 7.67 31.18
CA GLY A 646 -5.35 8.72 30.74
C GLY A 646 -5.99 10.11 30.73
N THR A 647 -5.52 10.98 29.85
CA THR A 647 -5.99 12.37 29.78
C THR A 647 -6.72 12.66 28.47
N LEU A 648 -7.93 13.21 28.56
CA LEU A 648 -8.58 13.87 27.45
C LEU A 648 -8.29 15.36 27.55
N ARG A 649 -7.53 15.89 26.60
CA ARG A 649 -7.31 17.32 26.45
C ARG A 649 -8.39 17.91 25.54
N LEU A 650 -9.13 18.92 25.99
CA LEU A 650 -10.22 19.51 25.19
C LEU A 650 -9.91 20.98 24.89
N SER A 651 -9.54 21.27 23.64
CA SER A 651 -9.31 22.63 23.14
C SER A 651 -10.32 23.07 22.08
N GLY A 652 -11.21 22.16 21.68
CA GLY A 652 -12.27 22.39 20.68
C GLY A 652 -13.66 22.30 21.30
N SER A 653 -14.65 21.96 20.47
CA SER A 653 -16.05 21.79 20.88
C SER A 653 -16.57 20.37 20.64
N LEU A 654 -17.47 19.92 21.52
CA LEU A 654 -18.21 18.67 21.38
C LEU A 654 -19.71 18.97 21.29
N ALA A 655 -20.40 18.49 20.25
CA ALA A 655 -21.86 18.49 20.20
C ALA A 655 -22.50 17.43 21.12
N SER A 656 -21.75 16.36 21.43
CA SER A 656 -22.21 15.25 22.26
C SER A 656 -22.00 15.46 23.76
N ALA A 657 -22.65 14.63 24.57
CA ALA A 657 -22.33 14.52 25.99
C ALA A 657 -20.90 14.00 26.21
N LEU A 658 -20.30 14.38 27.34
CA LEU A 658 -18.98 13.96 27.79
C LEU A 658 -19.09 13.26 29.15
N VAL A 659 -18.61 12.01 29.23
CA VAL A 659 -18.51 11.24 30.47
C VAL A 659 -17.05 10.91 30.75
N VAL A 660 -16.60 11.17 31.98
CA VAL A 660 -15.21 10.89 32.40
C VAL A 660 -15.24 10.02 33.65
N SER A 661 -14.52 8.90 33.61
CA SER A 661 -14.37 7.97 34.73
C SER A 661 -12.97 7.35 34.72
N ASN A 662 -12.36 7.17 35.89
CA ASN A 662 -10.99 6.63 36.03
C ASN A 662 -9.95 7.36 35.16
N ALA A 663 -10.16 8.65 34.86
CA ALA A 663 -9.42 9.39 33.86
C ALA A 663 -9.41 10.91 34.17
N THR A 664 -8.53 11.63 33.47
CA THR A 664 -8.40 13.09 33.59
C THR A 664 -9.08 13.80 32.42
N LEU A 665 -9.89 14.82 32.72
CA LEU A 665 -10.29 15.86 31.77
C LEU A 665 -9.40 17.09 31.97
N ALA A 666 -8.75 17.54 30.90
CA ALA A 666 -7.93 18.74 30.92
C ALA A 666 -8.41 19.69 29.82
N PRO A 667 -9.26 20.69 30.12
CA PRO A 667 -9.52 21.77 29.17
C PRO A 667 -8.19 22.44 28.80
N TRP A 668 -8.03 22.89 27.55
CA TRP A 668 -6.84 23.57 27.09
C TRP A 668 -7.22 24.86 26.40
N GLY A 669 -7.00 25.97 27.09
CA GLY A 669 -7.65 27.22 26.79
C GLY A 669 -9.14 27.14 27.10
N ILE A 670 -9.99 27.14 26.08
CA ILE A 670 -11.44 27.00 26.27
C ILE A 670 -11.91 25.70 25.63
N GLY A 671 -12.29 24.74 26.47
CA GLY A 671 -12.99 23.53 26.03
C GLY A 671 -14.50 23.74 26.05
N VAL A 672 -15.22 23.25 25.04
CA VAL A 672 -16.68 23.42 24.95
C VAL A 672 -17.39 22.07 24.85
N VAL A 673 -18.40 21.86 25.68
CA VAL A 673 -19.33 20.71 25.63
C VAL A 673 -20.74 21.27 25.43
N ASN A 674 -21.27 21.22 24.21
CA ASN A 674 -22.61 21.69 23.87
C ASN A 674 -23.73 20.72 24.29
N SER A 675 -23.46 19.90 25.31
CA SER A 675 -24.37 18.87 25.85
C SER A 675 -24.02 18.63 27.32
N ASN A 676 -24.42 17.47 27.86
CA ASN A 676 -24.24 17.15 29.28
C ASN A 676 -22.78 16.78 29.58
N LEU A 677 -22.31 17.19 30.77
CA LEU A 677 -21.02 16.79 31.35
C LEU A 677 -21.25 15.93 32.59
N ILE A 678 -20.65 14.74 32.63
CA ILE A 678 -20.69 13.85 33.78
C ILE A 678 -19.26 13.48 34.20
N LEU A 679 -18.88 13.87 35.41
CA LEU A 679 -17.60 13.54 36.02
C LEU A 679 -17.81 12.54 37.16
N ALA A 680 -17.48 11.27 36.93
CA ALA A 680 -17.62 10.22 37.94
C ALA A 680 -16.67 10.45 39.14
N GLY A 681 -16.95 9.81 40.28
CA GLY A 681 -16.14 9.95 41.49
C GLY A 681 -14.65 9.63 41.34
N THR A 682 -14.31 8.80 40.35
CA THR A 682 -12.93 8.39 40.03
C THR A 682 -12.27 9.25 38.95
N SER A 683 -12.93 10.31 38.49
CA SER A 683 -12.36 11.24 37.50
C SER A 683 -11.55 12.35 38.17
N ARG A 684 -10.68 12.98 37.39
CA ARG A 684 -9.92 14.18 37.76
C ARG A 684 -10.13 15.27 36.72
N VAL A 685 -10.22 16.52 37.15
CA VAL A 685 -10.20 17.69 36.27
C VAL A 685 -8.92 18.47 36.55
N SER A 686 -8.07 18.61 35.54
CA SER A 686 -6.83 19.37 35.64
C SER A 686 -6.99 20.70 34.91
N VAL A 687 -6.78 21.82 35.61
CA VAL A 687 -6.88 23.17 35.04
C VAL A 687 -5.57 23.91 35.24
N ARG A 688 -5.00 24.47 34.17
CA ARG A 688 -3.81 25.33 34.29
C ARG A 688 -4.23 26.76 34.60
N ILE A 689 -3.46 27.40 35.47
CA ILE A 689 -3.69 28.78 35.92
C ILE A 689 -2.35 29.52 35.82
N ASN A 690 -2.27 30.42 34.86
CA ASN A 690 -1.13 31.27 34.53
C ASN A 690 -1.49 32.77 34.52
N GLY A 691 -2.75 33.11 34.81
CA GLY A 691 -3.30 34.46 34.71
C GLY A 691 -4.82 34.45 34.92
N THR A 692 -5.44 35.62 34.83
CA THR A 692 -6.86 35.82 35.13
C THR A 692 -7.77 35.84 33.90
N ASN A 693 -7.20 35.79 32.69
CA ASN A 693 -7.97 35.76 31.45
C ASN A 693 -8.40 34.33 31.08
N ALA A 694 -9.68 34.08 30.88
CA ALA A 694 -10.17 32.77 30.44
C ALA A 694 -9.55 32.40 29.07
N GLY A 695 -9.08 31.16 28.95
CA GLY A 695 -8.53 30.61 27.72
C GLY A 695 -7.05 30.91 27.46
N THR A 696 -6.58 32.09 27.83
CA THR A 696 -5.16 32.50 27.62
C THR A 696 -4.37 32.56 28.92
N GLY A 697 -5.00 32.98 30.01
CA GLY A 697 -4.46 32.99 31.36
C GLY A 697 -4.78 31.71 32.14
N TYR A 698 -6.00 31.17 32.02
CA TYR A 698 -6.37 29.90 32.66
C TYR A 698 -7.27 29.04 31.78
N ASP A 699 -7.28 27.73 32.04
CA ASP A 699 -8.12 26.78 31.32
C ASP A 699 -9.58 26.85 31.82
N GLN A 700 -10.54 27.02 30.90
CA GLN A 700 -11.97 27.09 31.17
C GLN A 700 -12.72 25.99 30.42
N LEU A 701 -13.75 25.42 31.07
CA LEU A 701 -14.74 24.54 30.43
C LEU A 701 -16.08 25.28 30.29
N ARG A 702 -16.69 25.22 29.10
CA ARG A 702 -18.04 25.73 28.85
C ARG A 702 -18.99 24.58 28.58
N VAL A 703 -20.13 24.54 29.26
CA VAL A 703 -21.09 23.43 29.17
C VAL A 703 -22.49 23.96 28.89
N ALA A 704 -23.10 23.52 27.80
CA ALA A 704 -24.46 23.93 27.45
C ALA A 704 -25.55 23.05 28.07
N GLY A 705 -25.23 21.83 28.51
CA GLY A 705 -26.19 20.90 29.12
C GLY A 705 -26.14 20.86 30.65
N SER A 706 -26.65 19.75 31.22
CA SER A 706 -26.54 19.49 32.65
C SER A 706 -25.09 19.16 33.04
N VAL A 707 -24.73 19.48 34.29
CA VAL A 707 -23.39 19.23 34.86
C VAL A 707 -23.54 18.41 36.13
N ALA A 708 -22.91 17.24 36.16
CA ALA A 708 -22.81 16.38 37.34
C ALA A 708 -21.34 16.20 37.75
N LEU A 709 -21.01 16.63 38.97
CA LEU A 709 -19.66 16.60 39.53
C LEU A 709 -19.56 15.57 40.66
N SER A 710 -18.56 14.69 40.58
CA SER A 710 -18.16 13.83 41.68
C SER A 710 -16.64 13.61 41.76
N GLY A 711 -15.89 13.94 40.70
CA GLY A 711 -14.44 13.76 40.62
C GLY A 711 -13.63 14.75 41.46
N THR A 712 -12.30 14.71 41.32
CA THR A 712 -11.36 15.62 41.98
C THR A 712 -10.99 16.80 41.08
N LEU A 713 -10.76 17.98 41.66
CA LEU A 713 -10.21 19.14 40.96
C LEU A 713 -8.72 19.30 41.29
N GLU A 714 -7.90 19.44 40.27
CA GLU A 714 -6.46 19.67 40.34
C GLU A 714 -6.08 20.98 39.63
N PRO A 715 -5.93 22.08 40.38
CA PRO A 715 -5.33 23.30 39.85
C PRO A 715 -3.81 23.12 39.66
N ILE A 716 -3.30 23.48 38.48
CA ILE A 716 -1.89 23.45 38.11
C ILE A 716 -1.42 24.89 37.89
N LEU A 717 -0.50 25.37 38.74
CA LEU A 717 0.04 26.73 38.68
C LEU A 717 1.28 26.77 37.78
N GLY A 718 1.33 27.68 36.81
CA GLY A 718 2.51 27.82 35.92
C GLY A 718 3.49 28.93 36.29
N THR A 719 3.05 29.98 37.01
CA THR A 719 3.89 31.10 37.51
C THR A 719 3.29 31.73 38.76
N THR A 720 3.92 32.79 39.31
CA THR A 720 3.52 33.48 40.55
C THR A 720 2.03 33.77 40.62
N VAL A 721 1.43 33.31 41.71
CA VAL A 721 0.00 33.34 42.02
C VAL A 721 -0.56 34.78 41.90
N PHE A 722 -1.65 34.93 41.15
CA PHE A 722 -2.47 36.15 41.14
C PHE A 722 -3.54 36.01 42.21
N ASN A 723 -3.49 36.83 43.25
CA ASN A 723 -4.51 36.87 44.28
C ASN A 723 -4.75 38.28 44.81
N PRO A 724 -6.02 38.66 45.09
CA PRO A 724 -7.24 37.87 44.90
C PRO A 724 -7.76 37.89 43.44
N ALA A 725 -8.35 36.79 42.97
CA ALA A 725 -8.96 36.70 41.63
C ALA A 725 -10.07 35.64 41.56
N ASP A 726 -11.16 35.92 40.85
CA ASP A 726 -12.22 34.95 40.54
C ASP A 726 -12.01 34.33 39.17
N LEU A 727 -11.88 33.00 39.12
CA LEU A 727 -11.68 32.24 37.89
C LEU A 727 -12.91 31.36 37.63
N VAL A 728 -13.67 31.66 36.58
CA VAL A 728 -14.80 30.82 36.14
C VAL A 728 -14.23 29.57 35.48
N LEU A 729 -14.02 28.50 36.25
CA LEU A 729 -13.46 27.23 35.77
C LEU A 729 -14.44 26.47 34.89
N LEU A 730 -15.73 26.48 35.28
CA LEU A 730 -16.82 25.92 34.51
C LEU A 730 -17.90 26.99 34.34
N GLN A 731 -18.17 27.33 33.09
CA GLN A 731 -19.31 28.16 32.72
C GLN A 731 -20.44 27.27 32.22
N LYS A 732 -21.61 27.34 32.85
CA LYS A 732 -22.80 26.59 32.43
C LYS A 732 -23.82 27.55 31.85
N SER A 733 -24.39 27.21 30.69
CA SER A 733 -25.29 28.14 29.97
C SER A 733 -26.76 27.71 29.96
N SER A 734 -27.07 26.46 30.32
CA SER A 734 -28.47 26.03 30.51
C SER A 734 -28.93 26.26 31.93
N ALA A 735 -30.24 26.47 32.12
CA ALA A 735 -30.86 26.60 33.43
C ALA A 735 -30.64 25.35 34.33
N GLY A 736 -30.92 25.55 35.63
CA GLY A 736 -30.75 24.53 36.67
C GLY A 736 -29.36 24.55 37.31
N SER A 737 -29.25 24.02 38.53
CA SER A 737 -28.00 24.01 39.29
C SER A 737 -27.00 22.98 38.77
N VAL A 738 -25.73 23.18 39.09
CA VAL A 738 -24.72 22.11 39.06
C VAL A 738 -25.07 21.07 40.12
N SER A 739 -25.04 19.79 39.76
CA SER A 739 -25.29 18.70 40.69
C SER A 739 -23.98 18.14 41.23
N GLY A 740 -23.87 18.01 42.55
CA GLY A 740 -22.66 17.53 43.24
C GLY A 740 -21.55 18.57 43.33
N THR A 741 -20.40 18.16 43.87
CA THR A 741 -19.20 18.99 44.08
C THR A 741 -17.95 18.22 43.68
N PHE A 742 -16.83 18.92 43.51
CA PHE A 742 -15.54 18.25 43.44
C PHE A 742 -15.18 17.65 44.81
N THR A 743 -14.70 16.41 44.80
CA THR A 743 -14.21 15.72 45.99
C THR A 743 -13.09 16.54 46.65
N GLY A 744 -13.23 16.84 47.94
CA GLY A 744 -12.29 17.65 48.71
C GLY A 744 -12.49 19.17 48.62
N TRP A 745 -13.46 19.65 47.85
CA TRP A 745 -13.73 21.07 47.63
C TRP A 745 -15.15 21.45 48.01
N SER A 746 -15.39 21.67 49.31
CA SER A 746 -16.67 22.12 49.83
C SER A 746 -16.99 23.57 49.42
N ASN A 747 -18.26 23.85 49.13
CA ASN A 747 -18.71 25.19 48.72
C ASN A 747 -18.35 26.26 49.75
N GLY A 748 -17.64 27.31 49.34
CA GLY A 748 -17.25 28.46 50.17
C GLY A 748 -16.13 28.20 51.19
N VAL A 749 -15.65 26.97 51.32
CA VAL A 749 -14.62 26.59 52.30
C VAL A 749 -13.23 26.93 51.76
N LEU A 750 -12.43 27.65 52.57
CA LEU A 750 -11.05 27.96 52.22
C LEU A 750 -10.23 26.67 52.26
N THR A 751 -9.69 26.30 51.10
CA THR A 751 -8.91 25.07 50.91
C THR A 751 -7.48 25.44 50.53
N ARG A 752 -6.51 24.76 51.13
CA ARG A 752 -5.10 24.85 50.76
C ARG A 752 -4.71 23.63 49.93
N THR A 753 -4.34 23.82 48.67
CA THR A 753 -3.84 22.73 47.81
C THR A 753 -2.70 23.24 46.92
N ASN A 754 -1.62 22.48 46.76
CA ASN A 754 -0.47 22.85 45.92
C ASN A 754 0.06 24.29 46.15
N GLY A 755 0.00 24.79 47.40
CA GLY A 755 0.41 26.17 47.74
C GLY A 755 -0.62 27.26 47.45
N LEU A 756 -1.77 26.93 46.86
CA LEU A 756 -2.89 27.82 46.58
C LEU A 756 -3.84 27.90 47.78
N TYR A 757 -4.22 29.11 48.17
CA TYR A 757 -5.38 29.35 49.04
C TYR A 757 -6.57 29.71 48.16
N ALA A 758 -7.63 28.92 48.16
CA ALA A 758 -8.80 29.19 47.33
C ALA A 758 -10.12 28.72 47.95
N LYS A 759 -11.20 29.38 47.59
CA LYS A 759 -12.58 28.96 47.85
C LYS A 759 -13.24 28.63 46.51
N ILE A 760 -14.15 27.66 46.50
CA ILE A 760 -14.94 27.34 45.31
C ILE A 760 -16.41 27.71 45.53
N ASN A 761 -17.06 28.23 44.50
CA ASN A 761 -18.50 28.48 44.47
C ASN A 761 -19.11 27.70 43.29
N TYR A 762 -20.12 26.87 43.56
CA TYR A 762 -20.81 26.04 42.54
C TYR A 762 -22.13 26.65 42.02
N ALA A 763 -22.50 27.83 42.52
CA ALA A 763 -23.70 28.57 42.17
C ALA A 763 -23.38 30.05 41.90
N ALA A 764 -22.20 30.32 41.34
CA ALA A 764 -21.78 31.66 40.97
C ALA A 764 -22.41 32.10 39.63
N GLY A 765 -22.08 33.31 39.18
CA GLY A 765 -22.53 33.83 37.89
C GLY A 765 -24.05 33.99 37.81
N ASP A 766 -24.67 33.26 36.90
CA ASP A 766 -26.14 33.17 36.73
C ASP A 766 -26.82 32.20 37.72
N GLY A 767 -26.08 31.70 38.71
CA GLY A 767 -26.55 30.76 39.73
C GLY A 767 -26.15 29.31 39.47
N ASN A 768 -25.39 29.02 38.41
CA ASN A 768 -24.96 27.67 38.07
C ASN A 768 -23.50 27.56 37.56
N ASP A 769 -22.70 28.63 37.67
CA ASP A 769 -21.28 28.59 37.30
C ASP A 769 -20.41 28.05 38.45
N VAL A 770 -19.29 27.40 38.10
CA VAL A 770 -18.26 26.98 39.05
C VAL A 770 -17.08 27.95 39.00
N VAL A 771 -16.94 28.74 40.06
CA VAL A 771 -15.91 29.79 40.20
C VAL A 771 -14.94 29.41 41.30
N LEU A 772 -13.65 29.47 40.98
CA LEU A 772 -12.56 29.36 41.95
C LEU A 772 -12.09 30.77 42.33
N HIS A 773 -12.37 31.16 43.56
CA HIS A 773 -11.87 32.38 44.17
C HIS A 773 -10.47 32.13 44.73
N LEU A 774 -9.44 32.67 44.08
CA LEU A 774 -8.08 32.69 44.59
C LEU A 774 -8.00 33.71 45.72
N ALA A 775 -7.65 33.26 46.92
CA ALA A 775 -7.46 34.12 48.09
C ALA A 775 -6.01 34.61 48.17
N ALA A 776 -5.81 35.76 48.82
CA ALA A 776 -4.48 36.19 49.23
C ALA A 776 -3.78 35.05 50.00
N ALA A 777 -2.49 34.80 49.72
CA ALA A 777 -1.68 33.99 50.62
C ALA A 777 -1.74 34.66 51.99
N ALA A 778 -1.75 33.90 53.09
CA ALA A 778 -1.84 34.42 54.45
C ALA A 778 -0.61 35.29 54.78
N ASN A 779 -0.60 36.51 54.26
CA ASN A 779 0.49 37.48 54.31
C ASN A 779 0.09 38.67 55.19
N SER A 780 -1.16 38.69 55.67
CA SER A 780 -1.68 39.65 56.61
C SER A 780 -2.11 38.94 57.89
N TYR A 781 -1.94 39.63 59.01
CA TYR A 781 -2.42 39.16 60.31
C TYR A 781 -3.94 38.93 60.33
N THR A 782 -4.68 39.70 59.54
CA THR A 782 -6.12 39.56 59.34
C THR A 782 -6.50 38.22 58.71
N ASP A 783 -5.76 37.78 57.69
CA ASP A 783 -5.97 36.47 57.05
C ASP A 783 -5.57 35.31 57.96
N TRP A 784 -4.51 35.50 58.75
CA TRP A 784 -4.13 34.53 59.78
C TRP A 784 -5.22 34.39 60.85
N LYS A 785 -5.82 35.50 61.33
CA LYS A 785 -6.95 35.46 62.27
C LYS A 785 -8.16 34.76 61.67
N LEU A 786 -8.50 35.08 60.42
CA LEU A 786 -9.59 34.41 59.71
C LEU A 786 -9.33 32.91 59.58
N LEU A 787 -8.08 32.51 59.33
CA LEU A 787 -7.69 31.11 59.20
C LEU A 787 -7.79 30.35 60.53
N LYS A 788 -7.34 30.94 61.63
CA LYS A 788 -7.29 30.28 62.94
C LYS A 788 -8.62 30.29 63.67
N PHE A 789 -9.38 31.37 63.54
CA PHE A 789 -10.57 31.62 64.37
C PHE A 789 -11.86 31.76 63.56
N GLY A 790 -11.79 31.79 62.23
CA GLY A 790 -12.97 31.98 61.37
C GLY A 790 -13.53 33.41 61.38
N THR A 791 -12.83 34.36 62.02
CA THR A 791 -13.20 35.77 62.10
C THR A 791 -11.96 36.68 61.96
N VAL A 792 -12.17 37.90 61.47
CA VAL A 792 -11.14 38.95 61.41
C VAL A 792 -11.23 39.93 62.59
N GLU A 793 -12.35 39.88 63.31
CA GLU A 793 -12.63 40.78 64.42
C GLU A 793 -11.65 40.57 65.57
N ASN A 794 -11.14 41.66 66.14
CA ASN A 794 -10.19 41.64 67.25
C ASN A 794 -10.91 41.44 68.60
N ASN A 795 -11.57 40.29 68.79
CA ASN A 795 -12.36 40.00 69.98
C ASN A 795 -12.33 38.51 70.35
N GLY A 796 -12.75 38.21 71.58
CA GLY A 796 -12.80 36.83 72.10
C GLY A 796 -11.46 36.11 71.96
N ASN A 797 -11.49 34.84 71.55
CA ASN A 797 -10.30 34.03 71.31
C ASN A 797 -9.44 34.54 70.13
N ALA A 798 -9.98 35.40 69.26
CA ALA A 798 -9.25 35.99 68.14
C ALA A 798 -8.57 37.32 68.50
N ALA A 799 -8.72 37.81 69.74
CA ALA A 799 -8.12 39.08 70.15
C ALA A 799 -6.59 39.00 70.18
N ASP A 800 -5.88 40.07 69.83
CA ASP A 800 -4.42 40.04 69.66
C ASP A 800 -3.66 39.73 70.95
N THR A 801 -4.27 40.09 72.09
CA THR A 801 -3.78 39.82 73.45
C THR A 801 -4.40 38.57 74.08
N ALA A 802 -5.23 37.82 73.35
CA ALA A 802 -5.79 36.57 73.85
C ALA A 802 -4.76 35.44 73.75
N ASP A 803 -4.86 34.52 74.70
CA ASP A 803 -4.08 33.28 74.81
C ASP A 803 -5.10 32.13 74.93
N PRO A 804 -5.62 31.61 73.79
CA PRO A 804 -6.76 30.68 73.80
C PRO A 804 -6.40 29.27 74.28
N ASP A 805 -5.13 28.86 74.15
CA ASP A 805 -4.60 27.55 74.55
C ASP A 805 -3.91 27.57 75.91
N GLY A 806 -3.67 28.75 76.49
CA GLY A 806 -3.30 28.95 77.88
C GLY A 806 -1.83 28.67 78.18
N ASP A 807 -0.94 28.81 77.19
CA ASP A 807 0.49 28.53 77.33
C ASP A 807 1.34 29.76 77.69
N GLY A 808 0.70 30.92 77.79
CA GLY A 808 1.32 32.20 78.09
C GLY A 808 1.72 33.04 76.87
N LEU A 809 1.49 32.55 75.64
CA LEU A 809 1.70 33.30 74.41
C LEU A 809 0.40 33.88 73.87
N VAL A 810 0.42 35.19 73.64
CA VAL A 810 -0.73 35.85 73.00
C VAL A 810 -0.72 35.64 71.49
N ASN A 811 -1.88 35.72 70.86
CA ASN A 811 -2.07 35.57 69.42
C ASN A 811 -1.08 36.36 68.54
N LEU A 812 -0.73 37.59 68.93
CA LEU A 812 0.27 38.37 68.21
C LEU A 812 1.68 37.75 68.27
N ALA A 813 2.06 37.18 69.43
CA ALA A 813 3.32 36.47 69.59
C ALA A 813 3.31 35.14 68.82
N GLU A 814 2.20 34.41 68.88
CA GLU A 814 1.98 33.19 68.11
C GLU A 814 2.16 33.43 66.61
N TYR A 815 1.55 34.50 66.08
CA TYR A 815 1.72 34.91 64.68
C TYR A 815 3.18 35.26 64.37
N ALA A 816 3.84 36.05 65.22
CA ALA A 816 5.22 36.49 65.03
C ALA A 816 6.23 35.33 65.03
N LEU A 817 5.98 34.30 65.84
CA LEU A 817 6.82 33.11 65.99
C LEU A 817 6.41 31.99 65.00
N GLY A 818 5.29 32.19 64.31
CA GLY A 818 4.72 31.25 63.34
C GLY A 818 4.05 30.03 63.97
N LEU A 819 3.68 30.09 65.25
CA LEU A 819 3.08 29.03 66.06
C LEU A 819 1.56 28.89 65.82
N ASN A 820 0.87 28.05 66.59
CA ASN A 820 -0.57 27.80 66.45
C ASN A 820 -1.33 28.14 67.74
N PRO A 821 -2.17 29.19 67.77
CA PRO A 821 -2.79 29.72 68.99
C PRO A 821 -3.94 28.87 69.56
N LEU A 822 -4.02 27.60 69.13
CA LEU A 822 -5.01 26.61 69.57
C LEU A 822 -4.30 25.35 70.09
N LEU A 823 -2.97 25.36 70.19
CA LEU A 823 -2.11 24.25 70.59
C LEU A 823 -1.02 24.79 71.52
N SER A 824 -1.05 24.36 72.79
CA SER A 824 -0.07 24.77 73.79
C SER A 824 1.38 24.41 73.37
N ASP A 825 2.22 25.44 73.25
CA ASP A 825 3.64 25.41 72.85
C ASP A 825 4.53 26.17 73.89
N PRO A 826 4.64 25.70 75.15
CA PRO A 826 5.26 26.46 76.26
C PRO A 826 6.79 26.69 76.15
N ALA A 827 7.45 26.19 75.11
CA ALA A 827 8.89 26.28 74.90
C ALA A 827 9.23 27.03 73.60
N PHE A 828 8.98 28.34 73.58
CA PHE A 828 9.29 29.20 72.44
C PHE A 828 10.72 29.76 72.53
N GLY A 829 11.66 28.96 72.04
CA GLY A 829 13.08 29.31 72.00
C GLY A 829 13.89 28.83 73.19
N SER A 830 15.20 29.08 73.15
CA SER A 830 16.15 28.64 74.17
C SER A 830 17.16 29.74 74.50
N LEU A 831 17.41 29.93 75.79
CA LEU A 831 18.41 30.86 76.30
C LEU A 831 19.61 30.06 76.83
N THR A 832 20.80 30.31 76.30
CA THR A 832 22.02 29.61 76.69
C THR A 832 23.16 30.59 76.92
N LEU A 833 23.94 30.40 77.99
CA LEU A 833 25.19 31.12 78.21
C LEU A 833 26.33 30.35 77.52
N ASN A 834 26.88 30.92 76.45
CA ASN A 834 27.98 30.33 75.68
C ASN A 834 29.27 31.15 75.93
N GLY A 835 30.08 30.69 76.89
CA GLY A 835 31.23 31.44 77.38
C GLY A 835 30.79 32.75 78.05
N SER A 836 31.26 33.89 77.54
CA SER A 836 30.91 35.23 78.04
C SER A 836 29.78 35.90 77.24
N VAL A 837 28.99 35.15 76.48
CA VAL A 837 27.91 35.66 75.64
C VAL A 837 26.61 34.93 75.97
N LEU A 838 25.56 35.69 76.26
CA LEU A 838 24.21 35.17 76.43
C LEU A 838 23.55 35.10 75.04
N GLU A 839 23.15 33.89 74.63
CA GLU A 839 22.53 33.61 73.32
C GLU A 839 21.06 33.21 73.51
N TYR A 840 20.14 33.93 72.88
CA TYR A 840 18.72 33.58 72.79
C TYR A 840 18.39 33.13 71.37
N ARG A 841 17.93 31.89 71.22
CA ARG A 841 17.51 31.29 69.95
C ARG A 841 15.99 31.21 69.91
N TYR A 842 15.38 31.74 68.88
CA TYR A 842 13.94 31.68 68.67
C TYR A 842 13.63 31.55 67.18
N THR A 843 12.41 31.15 66.86
CA THR A 843 11.94 31.10 65.47
C THR A 843 11.04 32.31 65.21
N ARG A 844 11.11 32.91 64.02
CA ARG A 844 10.16 33.95 63.59
C ARG A 844 9.55 33.63 62.22
N SER A 845 8.32 34.08 62.02
CA SER A 845 7.62 34.00 60.74
C SER A 845 8.06 35.11 59.77
N LEU A 846 8.39 34.73 58.54
CA LEU A 846 8.71 35.64 57.45
C LEU A 846 7.48 36.40 56.95
N SER A 847 6.31 35.76 56.92
CA SER A 847 5.03 36.40 56.61
C SER A 847 4.65 37.43 57.67
N ALA A 848 4.82 37.14 58.96
CA ALA A 848 4.63 38.11 60.03
C ALA A 848 5.59 39.31 59.94
N LYS A 849 6.89 39.04 59.70
CA LYS A 849 7.90 40.08 59.49
C LYS A 849 7.58 40.98 58.29
N SER A 850 7.11 40.39 57.20
CA SER A 850 6.71 41.13 55.99
C SER A 850 5.44 41.95 56.20
N ALA A 851 4.56 41.50 57.10
CA ALA A 851 3.37 42.24 57.54
C ALA A 851 3.68 43.39 58.51
N GLY A 852 4.96 43.64 58.84
CA GLY A 852 5.39 44.72 59.73
C GLY A 852 5.51 44.33 61.20
N VAL A 853 5.39 43.04 61.55
CA VAL A 853 5.67 42.56 62.91
C VAL A 853 7.17 42.56 63.16
N VAL A 854 7.57 43.13 64.29
CA VAL A 854 8.95 43.21 64.74
C VAL A 854 9.12 42.29 65.94
N CYS A 855 10.04 41.34 65.82
CA CYS A 855 10.58 40.57 66.94
C CYS A 855 11.90 41.23 67.36
N LEU A 856 11.91 41.94 68.49
CA LEU A 856 13.08 42.67 68.99
C LEU A 856 13.64 41.99 70.24
N ALA A 857 14.87 41.50 70.15
CA ALA A 857 15.58 40.99 71.32
C ALA A 857 16.14 42.15 72.15
N GLU A 858 15.81 42.18 73.45
CA GLU A 858 16.28 43.17 74.41
C GLU A 858 16.90 42.47 75.62
N TRP A 859 17.82 43.14 76.31
CA TRP A 859 18.40 42.67 77.56
C TRP A 859 18.25 43.70 78.68
N SER A 860 18.31 43.22 79.92
CA SER A 860 18.32 44.03 81.15
C SER A 860 19.17 43.34 82.21
N ASP A 861 19.84 44.11 83.07
CA ASP A 861 20.56 43.57 84.23
C ASP A 861 19.67 43.52 85.49
N THR A 862 18.53 44.23 85.50
CA THR A 862 17.68 44.40 86.69
C THR A 862 16.24 43.91 86.54
N LEU A 863 15.76 43.63 85.32
CA LEU A 863 14.35 43.40 84.96
C LEU A 863 13.42 44.60 85.17
N ALA A 864 13.94 45.77 85.56
CA ALA A 864 13.13 46.97 85.69
C ALA A 864 12.55 47.39 84.33
N SER A 865 11.32 47.89 84.32
CA SER A 865 10.59 48.21 83.08
C SER A 865 11.28 49.27 82.21
N ASN A 866 12.12 50.13 82.79
CA ASN A 866 12.85 51.21 82.14
C ASN A 866 14.33 50.88 81.83
N ASP A 867 14.78 49.65 82.08
CA ASP A 867 16.19 49.22 81.94
C ASP A 867 16.36 48.12 80.87
N TRP A 868 15.47 48.07 79.88
CA TRP A 868 15.59 47.16 78.74
C TRP A 868 16.29 47.88 77.59
N SER A 869 17.33 47.25 77.01
CA SER A 869 18.18 47.83 75.98
C SER A 869 18.43 46.86 74.82
N THR A 870 18.62 47.42 73.63
CA THR A 870 19.06 46.71 72.42
C THR A 870 20.56 46.90 72.15
N ALA A 871 21.26 47.69 72.98
CA ALA A 871 22.67 47.98 72.78
C ALA A 871 23.52 46.70 72.78
N ASN A 872 24.38 46.54 71.79
CA ASN A 872 25.27 45.38 71.61
C ASN A 872 24.57 44.03 71.40
N VAL A 873 23.26 44.02 71.10
CA VAL A 873 22.58 42.81 70.63
C VAL A 873 22.92 42.59 69.17
N THR A 874 23.48 41.43 68.85
CA THR A 874 23.73 40.99 67.47
C THR A 874 22.78 39.87 67.10
N GLU A 875 21.99 40.04 66.04
CA GLU A 875 21.15 38.99 65.48
C GLU A 875 21.86 38.26 64.33
N THR A 876 21.72 36.94 64.28
CA THR A 876 22.20 36.11 63.18
C THR A 876 21.13 35.11 62.78
N ILE A 877 20.88 34.96 61.48
CA ILE A 877 19.97 33.92 60.97
C ILE A 877 20.74 32.61 60.91
N LEU A 878 20.27 31.62 61.65
CA LEU A 878 20.88 30.29 61.73
C LEU A 878 20.39 29.37 60.61
N SER A 879 19.11 29.47 60.26
CA SER A 879 18.50 28.70 59.19
C SER A 879 17.22 29.37 58.69
N THR A 880 16.86 29.08 57.44
CA THR A 880 15.56 29.47 56.85
C THR A 880 14.92 28.21 56.29
N SER A 881 13.69 27.90 56.73
CA SER A 881 12.93 26.74 56.30
C SER A 881 11.47 27.12 56.08
N GLY A 882 11.04 27.16 54.82
CA GLY A 882 9.69 27.61 54.45
C GLY A 882 9.46 29.06 54.87
N ASP A 883 8.37 29.31 55.60
CA ASP A 883 7.99 30.64 56.12
C ASP A 883 8.67 30.98 57.47
N ARG A 884 9.67 30.21 57.94
CA ARG A 884 10.28 30.38 59.25
C ARG A 884 11.79 30.63 59.16
N GLU A 885 12.29 31.58 59.95
CA GLU A 885 13.71 31.81 60.22
C GLU A 885 14.04 31.42 61.66
N GLU A 886 15.09 30.62 61.87
CA GLU A 886 15.69 30.44 63.18
C GLU A 886 16.70 31.57 63.41
N VAL A 887 16.50 32.35 64.47
CA VAL A 887 17.27 33.55 64.78
C VAL A 887 18.01 33.34 66.09
N LYS A 888 19.29 33.72 66.10
CA LYS A 888 20.11 33.82 67.31
C LYS A 888 20.37 35.29 67.63
N ALA A 889 19.82 35.78 68.73
CA ALA A 889 20.20 37.05 69.33
C ALA A 889 21.31 36.79 70.37
N ALA A 890 22.42 37.51 70.27
CA ALA A 890 23.57 37.35 71.16
C ALA A 890 23.95 38.69 71.80
N VAL A 891 24.25 38.68 73.10
CA VAL A 891 24.72 39.85 73.85
C VAL A 891 25.86 39.45 74.79
N PRO A 892 26.92 40.26 74.94
CA PRO A 892 27.95 40.00 75.97
C PRO A 892 27.33 39.88 77.36
N ALA A 893 27.83 38.99 78.22
CA ALA A 893 27.36 38.80 79.60
C ALA A 893 28.36 39.42 80.59
N THR A 894 28.44 40.76 80.61
CA THR A 894 29.49 41.52 81.32
C THR A 894 29.16 41.88 82.77
N GLY A 895 27.97 41.54 83.27
CA GLY A 895 27.48 41.86 84.62
C GLY A 895 27.24 40.61 85.48
N ALA A 896 26.95 40.80 86.78
CA ALA A 896 26.68 39.70 87.72
C ALA A 896 25.37 38.94 87.42
N ARG A 897 24.41 39.60 86.75
CA ARG A 897 23.15 39.04 86.27
C ARG A 897 22.80 39.73 84.95
N ARG A 898 22.26 38.99 83.98
CA ARG A 898 21.74 39.51 82.71
C ARG A 898 20.55 38.67 82.26
N PHE A 899 19.49 39.33 81.84
CA PHE A 899 18.24 38.75 81.37
C PHE A 899 18.03 39.14 79.90
N MET A 900 17.37 38.28 79.13
CA MET A 900 16.94 38.59 77.77
C MET A 900 15.44 38.32 77.63
N ARG A 901 14.79 39.10 76.78
CA ARG A 901 13.41 38.85 76.34
C ARG A 901 13.29 39.10 74.85
N LEU A 902 12.23 38.55 74.27
CA LEU A 902 11.77 38.94 72.95
C LEU A 902 10.54 39.83 73.09
N LYS A 903 10.64 41.05 72.57
CA LYS A 903 9.51 41.98 72.49
C LYS A 903 8.92 41.88 71.09
N VAL A 904 7.65 41.48 71.02
CA VAL A 904 6.88 41.41 69.76
C VAL A 904 5.95 42.62 69.69
N PHE A 905 5.98 43.35 68.58
CA PHE A 905 5.11 44.50 68.33
C PHE A 905 5.00 44.79 66.84
N GLY A 906 4.08 45.68 66.47
CA GLY A 906 3.78 45.99 65.08
C GLY A 906 2.54 45.24 64.60
N ILE A 907 1.94 45.79 63.54
CA ILE A 907 0.54 45.64 63.08
C ILE A 907 -0.44 46.57 63.81
#